data_AF-T0RC91-F1
#
_entry.id   AF-T0RC91-F1
#
_cell.length_a   1.000
_cell.length_b   1.000
_cell.length_c   1.000
_cell.angle_alpha   90.00
_cell.angle_beta   90.00
_cell.angle_gamma   90.00
#
_symmetry.space_group_name_H-M   'P 1'
#
loop_
_entity.id
_entity.type
_entity.pdbx_description
1 polymer ?
#
loop_
_entity_poly.entity_id
_entity_poly.type
_entity_poly.pdbx_seq_one_letter_code
_entity_poly.pdbx_strand_id
1 'polypeptide(L)'
;MIKIIISLLILSNIFAASDFHSWDKDLADLNLDVNPIELRNRAGCAKDSEFPTQSVFLLVDNTTIGKAAYRLASLTRKDPEETTKLAIKAYRKKLITLTNTIFEKLSNRELPLLPNLTSSLHVPSRYKQIVQGCFEQEDCPELNEYLEKLWANSKLNVPAVRKIVNNYKTDNFHSEESYHKLDEDTRLSCNLLKKFSPIQAHLFGTKPDREVLQKIASRLGDTAKYFGSCDDESIENLKVAGYQLDIRHLDDSQWNKIGFDFWNSLKIYLSWAFKSTTVVDFDYELIIQSTQTEDSILLVSNGCKSIEVPECSNDYLSKSVLAQMAKDDFKKTALELDVLSPVVSGAQDIMLENPFTAVNTDILDLATREDANKWIESLFNNFSGTKAYIKNKLTVALSFYTILTKRLSVSKLSNDLNRYYSVSNFDDDKIKNDIYYMCSEAKFVSSETFSFVKKNITLIKDTNFIDSMKLFFNENSLEDIVNDYEALLTDVNAFCDSLDGEQLFGGEFEVDRSGFKQWYLDKNYKVKNLKSTSEEKLAELNLKPYISYGASGKVICHSPSSCVRESISHILEITRATYYASTFWKSKHKATSSDVFNPYSERVACKVYDPWFKTRATITNFTSDISQAIVSRFTPGVLYSKFSLQPGHVESFNSMVKDGKILFNKNFKKEKVMMELVSDFGPLLGVPCAVSIAGKYSNGYNNLYQFNGVSVGACTAKDSSQIIVNSASDISTPDGDVKSGCFACRLNFESVSNTLTYFNYAIGPVYYLVRSVVRLVKGLSDPDNIARDWEIDLNHLKNTYRRFGYIPKSCVKKLTKGKACLGSSREEKAVSILNSKYNVTILAESKTVFGNYRFKIRECHKPVSVNFRNEDSFEIKSDCKLEKK
;
A
#
# COMPACT_ATOMS: atom_id res chain seq x y z
N MET A 1 -64.07 -24.92 39.53
CA MET A 1 -62.91 -25.89 39.36
C MET A 1 -62.00 -25.44 38.20
N ILE A 2 -62.32 -24.32 37.43
CA ILE A 2 -61.61 -23.63 36.33
C ILE A 2 -61.08 -22.29 36.84
N LYS A 3 -61.45 -21.86 38.08
CA LYS A 3 -60.91 -20.63 38.71
C LYS A 3 -59.84 -20.99 39.74
N ILE A 4 -59.73 -22.33 40.05
CA ILE A 4 -58.70 -22.82 40.99
C ILE A 4 -57.53 -23.42 40.19
N ILE A 5 -57.75 -23.67 38.83
CA ILE A 5 -56.67 -24.17 37.94
C ILE A 5 -56.02 -22.98 37.23
N ILE A 6 -56.74 -21.76 37.18
CA ILE A 6 -56.14 -20.53 36.59
C ILE A 6 -55.45 -19.73 37.70
N SER A 7 -55.80 -19.99 38.98
CA SER A 7 -55.11 -19.35 40.13
C SER A 7 -53.92 -20.21 40.58
N LEU A 8 -53.90 -21.56 40.15
CA LEU A 8 -52.75 -22.46 40.47
C LEU A 8 -51.77 -22.47 39.29
N LEU A 9 -52.22 -21.89 38.02
CA LEU A 9 -51.29 -21.72 36.88
C LEU A 9 -50.72 -20.29 36.89
N ILE A 10 -51.39 -19.34 37.75
CA ILE A 10 -50.83 -17.98 37.94
C ILE A 10 -49.98 -17.97 39.22
N LEU A 11 -50.13 -19.06 40.07
CA LEU A 11 -49.26 -19.11 41.27
C LEU A 11 -48.11 -20.08 41.05
N SER A 12 -48.08 -20.89 39.84
CA SER A 12 -46.89 -21.72 39.53
C SER A 12 -45.94 -20.96 38.59
N ASN A 13 -46.27 -19.62 38.18
CA ASN A 13 -45.27 -18.77 37.49
C ASN A 13 -44.68 -17.72 38.44
N ILE A 14 -45.02 -17.82 39.79
CA ILE A 14 -44.46 -16.76 40.68
C ILE A 14 -43.41 -17.41 41.58
N PHE A 15 -42.80 -18.58 41.19
CA PHE A 15 -41.58 -18.98 41.93
C PHE A 15 -40.57 -19.56 40.95
N ALA A 16 -40.49 -18.99 39.62
CA ALA A 16 -39.24 -19.34 38.90
C ALA A 16 -38.05 -18.53 39.45
N ALA A 17 -37.57 -18.76 40.72
CA ALA A 17 -36.18 -18.40 41.08
C ALA A 17 -35.40 -17.91 39.85
N SER A 18 -35.61 -16.59 39.35
CA SER A 18 -34.75 -15.86 38.40
C SER A 18 -33.30 -16.37 38.42
N ASP A 19 -33.10 -17.71 38.06
CA ASP A 19 -31.74 -18.29 38.04
C ASP A 19 -30.78 -17.37 37.29
N PHE A 20 -29.76 -16.81 38.10
CA PHE A 20 -28.68 -16.03 37.47
C PHE A 20 -27.96 -16.87 36.40
N HIS A 21 -27.95 -16.28 35.26
CA HIS A 21 -27.09 -16.87 34.21
C HIS A 21 -25.64 -16.39 34.35
N SER A 22 -24.76 -17.44 34.52
CA SER A 22 -23.36 -17.06 34.81
C SER A 22 -22.62 -16.73 33.51
N TRP A 23 -21.93 -15.58 33.61
CA TRP A 23 -20.99 -15.27 32.49
C TRP A 23 -19.65 -15.98 32.70
N ASP A 24 -19.40 -17.27 32.25
CA ASP A 24 -18.41 -18.28 32.74
C ASP A 24 -17.25 -18.38 31.74
N LYS A 25 -16.68 -17.15 31.30
CA LYS A 25 -15.35 -17.36 30.68
C LYS A 25 -14.34 -16.36 31.26
N ASP A 26 -13.34 -16.92 32.08
CA ASP A 26 -12.24 -16.15 32.73
C ASP A 26 -11.77 -15.01 31.83
N LEU A 27 -12.67 -14.09 31.32
CA LEU A 27 -12.21 -12.96 30.52
C LEU A 27 -12.68 -11.65 31.15
N ALA A 28 -13.21 -11.76 32.35
CA ALA A 28 -13.80 -10.59 33.02
C ALA A 28 -12.75 -9.53 33.35
N ASP A 29 -11.50 -9.96 33.44
CA ASP A 29 -10.46 -8.99 33.87
C ASP A 29 -9.69 -8.47 32.66
N LEU A 30 -10.15 -8.96 31.44
CA LEU A 30 -9.39 -8.53 30.25
C LEU A 30 -9.88 -7.15 29.80
N ASN A 31 -9.00 -6.14 29.90
CA ASN A 31 -9.30 -4.82 29.34
C ASN A 31 -8.57 -4.64 28.00
N LEU A 32 -9.43 -4.72 26.96
CA LEU A 32 -8.77 -4.60 25.64
C LEU A 32 -8.72 -3.12 25.22
N ASP A 33 -7.48 -2.65 25.37
CA ASP A 33 -7.34 -1.23 24.95
C ASP A 33 -6.92 -1.15 23.49
N VAL A 34 -7.71 -1.71 22.48
CA VAL A 34 -7.36 -1.68 21.03
C VAL A 34 -8.58 -1.18 20.25
N ASN A 35 -8.31 -0.49 19.05
CA ASN A 35 -9.42 -0.04 18.16
C ASN A 35 -10.18 -1.24 17.61
N PRO A 36 -11.42 -0.93 17.29
CA PRO A 36 -12.16 -2.00 16.63
C PRO A 36 -11.46 -2.49 15.36
N ILE A 37 -11.66 -3.84 15.15
CA ILE A 37 -11.06 -4.41 13.93
C ILE A 37 -11.95 -4.05 12.72
N GLU A 38 -11.21 -3.36 11.78
CA GLU A 38 -11.99 -2.96 10.58
C GLU A 38 -11.58 -3.83 9.39
N LEU A 39 -12.50 -4.63 8.96
CA LEU A 39 -12.24 -5.47 7.78
C LEU A 39 -12.94 -4.89 6.56
N ARG A 40 -12.09 -4.96 5.46
CA ARG A 40 -12.66 -4.40 4.23
C ARG A 40 -12.48 -5.40 3.07
N ASN A 41 -13.53 -5.35 2.23
CA ASN A 41 -13.25 -6.07 0.98
C ASN A 41 -12.44 -5.21 0.00
N ARG A 42 -12.10 -5.72 -1.15
CA ARG A 42 -11.18 -5.01 -2.07
C ARG A 42 -11.66 -3.58 -2.34
N ALA A 43 -12.89 -3.42 -2.80
CA ALA A 43 -13.42 -2.08 -3.12
C ALA A 43 -13.46 -1.18 -1.87
N GLY A 44 -13.82 -1.84 -0.72
CA GLY A 44 -13.81 -1.05 0.55
C GLY A 44 -12.40 -0.55 0.89
N CYS A 45 -11.39 -1.44 0.71
CA CYS A 45 -10.00 -1.04 1.03
C CYS A 45 -9.55 0.08 0.09
N ALA A 46 -9.93 -0.01 -1.17
CA ALA A 46 -9.55 1.05 -2.13
C ALA A 46 -10.18 2.39 -1.73
N LYS A 47 -11.41 2.35 -1.24
CA LYS A 47 -12.07 3.60 -0.81
C LYS A 47 -11.37 4.18 0.43
N ASP A 48 -10.96 3.31 1.31
CA ASP A 48 -10.38 3.79 2.58
C ASP A 48 -8.93 4.27 2.37
N SER A 49 -8.34 3.88 1.26
CA SER A 49 -6.92 4.25 1.04
C SER A 49 -6.76 5.77 0.91
N GLU A 50 -7.85 6.42 0.68
CA GLU A 50 -7.74 7.88 0.50
C GLU A 50 -7.89 8.61 1.85
N PHE A 51 -8.12 7.76 2.84
CA PHE A 51 -8.31 8.43 4.15
C PHE A 51 -7.12 8.09 5.08
N PRO A 52 -6.89 9.07 6.09
CA PRO A 52 -5.76 8.87 7.00
C PRO A 52 -6.04 7.75 8.02
N THR A 53 -4.91 7.04 8.33
CA THR A 53 -5.06 5.90 9.27
C THR A 53 -5.12 6.40 10.71
N GLN A 54 -5.81 5.61 11.56
CA GLN A 54 -5.87 5.96 13.00
C GLN A 54 -4.97 5.03 13.81
N SER A 55 -4.37 4.18 13.07
CA SER A 55 -3.48 3.21 13.74
C SER A 55 -2.25 2.95 12.88
N VAL A 56 -1.08 2.91 13.63
CA VAL A 56 0.16 2.66 12.85
C VAL A 56 1.01 1.65 13.63
N PHE A 57 1.78 0.85 12.83
CA PHE A 57 2.85 0.05 13.44
C PHE A 57 4.18 0.84 13.42
N LEU A 58 4.70 0.97 14.64
CA LEU A 58 6.08 1.53 14.72
C LEU A 58 7.11 0.40 14.80
N LEU A 59 7.82 0.20 13.67
CA LEU A 59 8.84 -0.87 13.61
C LEU A 59 10.24 -0.27 13.82
N VAL A 60 10.97 -1.04 14.67
CA VAL A 60 12.26 -0.42 15.06
C VAL A 60 13.38 -1.44 14.80
N ASP A 61 14.48 -0.92 14.17
CA ASP A 61 15.74 -1.68 14.05
C ASP A 61 16.79 -1.15 15.04
N ASN A 62 17.29 -2.13 15.88
CA ASN A 62 18.18 -1.67 16.98
C ASN A 62 19.64 -1.98 16.65
N THR A 63 19.92 -2.36 15.46
CA THR A 63 21.27 -2.89 15.14
C THR A 63 22.31 -1.78 15.24
N THR A 64 21.98 -0.59 14.73
CA THR A 64 22.99 0.49 14.75
C THR A 64 23.31 0.91 16.18
N ILE A 65 22.32 1.10 16.97
CA ILE A 65 22.58 1.51 18.36
C ILE A 65 23.26 0.36 19.13
N GLY A 66 22.85 -0.82 18.79
CA GLY A 66 23.49 -1.99 19.46
C GLY A 66 24.99 -2.05 19.18
N LYS A 67 25.33 -1.84 17.90
CA LYS A 67 26.77 -1.88 17.55
C LYS A 67 27.53 -0.74 18.23
N ALA A 68 26.90 0.41 18.23
CA ALA A 68 27.56 1.56 18.89
C ALA A 68 27.77 1.30 20.38
N ALA A 69 26.77 0.76 20.96
CA ALA A 69 26.89 0.48 22.42
C ALA A 69 27.94 -0.60 22.67
N TYR A 70 27.91 -1.57 21.82
CA TYR A 70 28.91 -2.64 21.96
C TYR A 70 30.34 -2.07 21.87
N ARG A 71 30.53 -1.24 20.92
CA ARG A 71 31.88 -0.64 20.73
C ARG A 71 32.26 0.23 21.92
N LEU A 72 31.33 0.96 22.38
CA LEU A 72 31.61 1.82 23.55
C LEU A 72 31.97 0.97 24.78
N ALA A 73 31.22 -0.07 24.92
CA ALA A 73 31.48 -0.94 26.09
C ALA A 73 32.88 -1.56 26.00
N SER A 74 33.23 -1.91 24.72
CA SER A 74 34.57 -2.53 24.55
C SER A 74 35.68 -1.51 24.84
N LEU A 75 35.40 -0.28 24.58
CA LEU A 75 36.43 0.76 24.77
C LEU A 75 36.51 1.17 26.24
N THR A 76 35.44 1.02 26.97
CA THR A 76 35.42 1.48 28.38
C THR A 76 35.56 0.29 29.32
N ARG A 77 35.85 -0.91 28.80
CA ARG A 77 36.12 -2.17 29.53
C ARG A 77 34.91 -2.54 30.40
N LYS A 78 33.72 -2.21 29.95
CA LYS A 78 32.48 -2.70 30.58
C LYS A 78 31.97 -3.94 29.84
N ASP A 79 30.99 -4.66 30.41
CA ASP A 79 30.41 -5.86 29.76
C ASP A 79 29.60 -5.45 28.51
N PRO A 80 30.07 -5.92 27.32
CA PRO A 80 29.46 -5.51 26.05
C PRO A 80 28.01 -5.98 25.93
N GLU A 81 27.74 -7.14 26.44
CA GLU A 81 26.36 -7.67 26.30
C GLU A 81 25.38 -6.89 27.19
N GLU A 82 25.79 -6.70 28.36
CA GLU A 82 24.88 -5.99 29.29
C GLU A 82 24.72 -4.53 28.86
N THR A 83 25.75 -3.93 28.44
CA THR A 83 25.67 -2.51 28.02
C THR A 83 24.79 -2.39 26.77
N THR A 84 25.00 -3.28 25.83
CA THR A 84 24.17 -3.24 24.60
C THR A 84 22.69 -3.38 24.96
N LYS A 85 22.42 -4.35 25.80
CA LYS A 85 21.01 -4.54 26.20
C LYS A 85 20.44 -3.29 26.86
N LEU A 86 21.15 -2.66 27.77
CA LEU A 86 20.64 -1.46 28.47
C LEU A 86 20.48 -0.30 27.50
N ALA A 87 21.45 -0.18 26.60
CA ALA A 87 21.35 0.95 25.63
C ALA A 87 20.12 0.76 24.73
N ILE A 88 19.92 -0.46 24.29
CA ILE A 88 18.75 -0.71 23.42
C ILE A 88 17.46 -0.44 24.19
N LYS A 89 17.45 -0.82 25.40
CA LYS A 89 16.25 -0.54 26.21
C LYS A 89 16.01 0.96 26.34
N ALA A 90 17.03 1.61 26.59
CA ALA A 90 16.90 3.08 26.73
C ALA A 90 16.45 3.70 25.39
N TYR A 91 17.04 3.14 24.38
CA TYR A 91 16.67 3.66 23.04
C TYR A 91 15.18 3.46 22.78
N ARG A 92 14.61 2.32 23.01
CA ARG A 92 13.19 2.05 22.77
C ARG A 92 12.30 2.89 23.68
N LYS A 93 12.76 3.00 24.91
CA LYS A 93 11.95 3.82 25.85
C LYS A 93 11.91 5.29 25.42
N LYS A 94 13.05 5.78 25.04
CA LYS A 94 13.05 7.18 24.59
C LYS A 94 12.11 7.37 23.38
N LEU A 95 12.17 6.43 22.47
CA LEU A 95 11.33 6.54 21.27
C LEU A 95 9.84 6.56 21.64
N ILE A 96 9.41 5.67 22.46
CA ILE A 96 7.98 5.58 22.81
C ILE A 96 7.58 6.81 23.63
N THR A 97 8.43 7.23 24.54
CA THR A 97 8.09 8.42 25.36
C THR A 97 7.99 9.67 24.49
N LEU A 98 8.88 9.77 23.59
CA LEU A 98 8.84 10.97 22.73
C LEU A 98 7.60 10.94 21.83
N THR A 99 7.33 9.76 21.28
CA THR A 99 6.12 9.66 20.45
C THR A 99 4.87 10.09 21.24
N ASN A 100 4.76 9.62 22.44
CA ASN A 100 3.60 10.00 23.27
C ASN A 100 3.61 11.50 23.61
N THR A 101 4.79 12.00 23.89
CA THR A 101 4.87 13.44 24.24
C THR A 101 4.45 14.30 23.04
N ILE A 102 4.93 13.88 21.94
CA ILE A 102 4.59 14.70 20.75
C ILE A 102 3.08 14.60 20.50
N PHE A 103 2.57 13.36 20.58
CA PHE A 103 1.11 13.22 20.42
C PHE A 103 0.34 14.14 21.38
N GLU A 104 0.72 14.18 22.64
CA GLU A 104 0.00 15.01 23.65
C GLU A 104 0.14 16.50 23.32
N LYS A 105 1.34 16.84 22.89
CA LYS A 105 1.52 18.28 22.59
C LYS A 105 0.71 18.69 21.35
N LEU A 106 0.63 17.80 20.38
CA LEU A 106 -0.18 18.12 19.19
C LEU A 106 -1.66 18.12 19.53
N SER A 107 -2.06 17.24 20.47
CA SER A 107 -3.49 17.11 20.80
C SER A 107 -3.94 18.25 21.72
N ASN A 108 -2.99 18.88 22.41
CA ASN A 108 -3.37 19.92 23.39
C ASN A 108 -3.03 21.31 22.85
N ARG A 109 -2.79 21.40 21.59
CA ARG A 109 -2.51 22.67 20.90
C ARG A 109 -1.22 23.33 21.41
N GLU A 110 -0.36 22.52 21.82
CA GLU A 110 0.95 23.08 22.28
C GLU A 110 1.95 23.10 21.13
N LEU A 111 1.74 22.22 20.23
CA LEU A 111 2.54 22.26 19.00
C LEU A 111 1.60 22.42 17.80
N PRO A 112 2.11 23.24 16.83
CA PRO A 112 1.27 23.36 15.61
C PRO A 112 1.49 22.18 14.65
N LEU A 113 0.40 21.97 13.83
CA LEU A 113 0.58 20.96 12.77
C LEU A 113 1.51 21.48 11.67
N LEU A 114 2.38 20.60 11.28
CA LEU A 114 3.23 20.92 10.11
C LEU A 114 2.73 20.18 8.86
N PRO A 115 1.81 20.89 8.06
CA PRO A 115 1.15 20.20 6.95
C PRO A 115 2.10 19.92 5.78
N ASN A 116 1.67 18.90 5.08
CA ASN A 116 2.36 18.66 3.80
C ASN A 116 2.14 19.82 2.82
N LEU A 117 3.14 20.03 1.85
CA LEU A 117 3.06 21.20 0.96
C LEU A 117 1.82 21.12 0.07
N THR A 118 1.31 19.97 -0.14
CA THR A 118 0.15 19.82 -1.05
C THR A 118 -1.15 19.76 -0.24
N SER A 119 -1.02 20.14 1.00
CA SER A 119 -2.19 20.00 1.89
C SER A 119 -3.18 21.14 1.60
N SER A 120 -4.47 20.78 1.78
CA SER A 120 -5.51 21.83 1.64
C SER A 120 -5.47 22.83 2.81
N LEU A 121 -4.70 22.50 3.83
CA LEU A 121 -4.60 23.43 4.98
C LEU A 121 -3.56 24.52 4.70
N HIS A 122 -3.75 25.63 5.45
CA HIS A 122 -2.78 26.72 5.32
C HIS A 122 -1.35 26.25 5.67
N VAL A 123 -0.43 26.51 4.70
CA VAL A 123 1.00 26.21 4.95
C VAL A 123 1.77 27.54 5.13
N PRO A 124 2.35 27.66 6.34
CA PRO A 124 3.08 28.92 6.59
C PRO A 124 4.23 29.12 5.60
N SER A 125 4.42 30.38 5.16
CA SER A 125 5.36 30.71 4.06
C SER A 125 6.80 30.35 4.43
N ARG A 126 7.17 30.72 5.74
CA ARG A 126 8.55 30.39 6.14
C ARG A 126 8.77 28.87 6.18
N TYR A 127 7.76 28.18 6.72
CA TYR A 127 7.88 26.70 6.75
C TYR A 127 7.96 26.15 5.33
N LYS A 128 7.14 26.63 4.43
CA LYS A 128 7.16 26.15 3.04
C LYS A 128 8.55 26.37 2.41
N GLN A 129 9.15 27.50 2.66
CA GLN A 129 10.48 27.78 2.08
C GLN A 129 11.54 26.83 2.65
N ILE A 130 11.40 26.55 3.95
CA ILE A 130 12.41 25.69 4.59
C ILE A 130 12.28 24.25 4.06
N VAL A 131 10.97 23.81 3.97
CA VAL A 131 10.76 22.42 3.53
C VAL A 131 11.22 22.28 2.07
N GLN A 132 11.03 23.29 1.20
CA GLN A 132 11.45 23.19 -0.22
C GLN A 132 12.97 23.29 -0.36
N GLY A 133 13.61 23.91 0.60
CA GLY A 133 15.06 24.17 0.47
C GLY A 133 15.88 23.15 1.25
N CYS A 134 15.22 22.34 2.20
CA CYS A 134 16.08 21.68 3.22
C CYS A 134 15.83 20.17 3.20
N PHE A 135 14.73 19.66 2.73
CA PHE A 135 14.37 18.25 3.00
C PHE A 135 15.16 17.34 2.05
N GLU A 136 15.89 18.01 1.08
CA GLU A 136 16.72 17.15 0.21
C GLU A 136 18.20 17.31 0.54
N GLN A 137 18.47 18.19 1.63
CA GLN A 137 19.88 18.43 1.99
C GLN A 137 20.27 17.57 3.20
N GLU A 138 21.63 17.24 3.26
CA GLU A 138 22.18 16.42 4.36
C GLU A 138 22.13 17.18 5.70
N ASP A 139 22.23 18.49 5.75
CA ASP A 139 22.13 19.28 6.98
C ASP A 139 21.29 20.53 6.71
N CYS A 140 20.31 20.58 7.69
CA CYS A 140 19.47 21.80 7.50
C CYS A 140 19.35 22.54 8.84
N PRO A 141 20.34 23.42 9.07
CA PRO A 141 20.34 24.14 10.36
C PRO A 141 19.09 25.04 10.49
N GLU A 142 18.66 25.53 9.34
CA GLU A 142 17.48 26.42 9.43
C GLU A 142 16.25 25.66 9.92
N LEU A 143 16.07 24.46 9.43
CA LEU A 143 14.91 23.66 9.91
C LEU A 143 15.07 23.30 11.38
N ASN A 144 16.29 22.98 11.76
CA ASN A 144 16.51 22.65 13.19
C ASN A 144 16.20 23.85 14.10
N GLU A 145 16.68 25.00 13.63
CA GLU A 145 16.42 26.20 14.46
C GLU A 145 14.92 26.49 14.51
N TYR A 146 14.37 26.28 13.37
CA TYR A 146 12.91 26.54 13.31
C TYR A 146 12.15 25.60 14.26
N LEU A 147 12.40 24.32 14.25
CA LEU A 147 11.71 23.34 15.12
C LEU A 147 12.07 23.56 16.60
N GLU A 148 13.29 23.99 16.80
CA GLU A 148 13.67 24.28 18.20
C GLU A 148 12.82 25.40 18.79
N LYS A 149 12.55 26.42 18.02
CA LYS A 149 11.73 27.54 18.54
C LYS A 149 10.30 27.07 18.82
N LEU A 150 9.76 26.27 17.86
CA LEU A 150 8.39 25.78 18.11
C LEU A 150 8.34 24.90 19.35
N TRP A 151 9.33 24.05 19.43
CA TRP A 151 9.36 23.17 20.61
C TRP A 151 9.52 23.98 21.90
N ALA A 152 10.36 24.96 21.89
CA ALA A 152 10.58 25.79 23.10
C ALA A 152 9.27 26.47 23.52
N ASN A 153 8.53 26.92 22.53
CA ASN A 153 7.25 27.57 22.87
C ASN A 153 6.29 26.57 23.54
N SER A 154 6.42 25.37 23.12
CA SER A 154 5.49 24.36 23.67
C SER A 154 5.81 24.04 25.14
N LYS A 155 6.97 24.44 25.62
CA LYS A 155 7.38 24.11 27.01
C LYS A 155 7.05 25.25 27.96
N LEU A 156 6.56 26.35 27.34
CA LEU A 156 6.26 27.49 28.23
C LEU A 156 5.09 27.15 29.16
N ASN A 157 5.30 27.47 30.41
CA ASN A 157 4.19 27.22 31.36
C ASN A 157 3.11 28.31 31.24
N VAL A 158 2.52 28.47 30.09
CA VAL A 158 1.47 29.49 29.82
C VAL A 158 0.29 28.77 29.16
N PRO A 159 -0.91 29.44 29.27
CA PRO A 159 -2.08 28.80 28.63
C PRO A 159 -1.86 28.56 27.13
N ALA A 160 -2.63 27.58 26.55
CA ALA A 160 -2.51 27.15 25.14
C ALA A 160 -2.66 28.35 24.18
N VAL A 161 -3.46 29.28 24.60
CA VAL A 161 -3.72 30.43 23.70
C VAL A 161 -2.44 31.25 23.54
N ARG A 162 -1.78 31.47 24.66
CA ARG A 162 -0.52 32.25 24.57
C ARG A 162 0.54 31.49 23.76
N LYS A 163 0.58 30.22 23.86
CA LYS A 163 1.54 29.43 23.04
C LYS A 163 1.22 29.57 21.55
N ILE A 164 -0.03 29.60 21.24
CA ILE A 164 -0.44 29.77 19.83
C ILE A 164 0.02 31.13 19.31
N VAL A 165 -0.18 32.13 20.18
CA VAL A 165 0.24 33.49 19.78
C VAL A 165 1.76 33.52 19.53
N ASN A 166 2.47 32.86 20.41
CA ASN A 166 3.93 32.84 20.24
C ASN A 166 4.33 32.14 18.92
N ASN A 167 3.63 31.06 18.63
CA ASN A 167 3.96 30.36 17.37
C ASN A 167 3.51 31.19 16.15
N TYR A 168 2.45 31.94 16.36
CA TYR A 168 2.10 32.91 15.29
C TYR A 168 3.25 33.87 15.01
N LYS A 169 3.88 34.27 16.03
CA LYS A 169 5.00 35.21 15.83
C LYS A 169 6.18 34.52 15.15
N THR A 170 6.24 33.18 15.48
CA THR A 170 7.35 32.45 14.85
C THR A 170 7.06 32.24 13.35
N ASP A 171 5.85 31.93 13.09
CA ASP A 171 5.43 31.76 11.69
C ASP A 171 3.90 31.77 11.60
N ASN A 172 3.37 32.47 10.76
CA ASN A 172 1.94 32.79 10.58
C ASN A 172 1.06 31.54 10.76
N PHE A 173 1.10 30.78 11.92
CA PHE A 173 0.22 29.63 12.19
C PHE A 173 -1.15 30.14 12.67
N HIS A 174 -2.02 31.00 11.87
CA HIS A 174 -3.16 31.86 12.29
C HIS A 174 -4.47 31.09 12.13
N SER A 175 -4.46 29.71 11.76
CA SER A 175 -5.85 29.24 11.50
C SER A 175 -6.22 28.11 12.47
N GLU A 176 -7.45 28.27 13.28
CA GLU A 176 -8.05 27.07 13.90
C GLU A 176 -7.62 25.78 13.19
N GLU A 177 -7.19 25.96 11.99
CA GLU A 177 -6.90 24.76 11.18
C GLU A 177 -5.45 24.29 11.37
N SER A 178 -4.53 25.22 11.90
CA SER A 178 -3.13 24.86 12.19
C SER A 178 -2.98 24.21 13.57
N TYR A 179 -4.12 24.46 14.35
CA TYR A 179 -4.15 23.88 15.70
C TYR A 179 -5.49 23.16 15.92
N HIS A 180 -5.38 21.83 16.12
CA HIS A 180 -6.67 21.16 16.36
C HIS A 180 -6.62 20.43 17.72
N LYS A 181 -7.75 20.83 18.47
CA LYS A 181 -7.81 20.14 19.78
C LYS A 181 -8.62 18.85 19.64
N LEU A 182 -7.88 17.79 19.93
CA LEU A 182 -8.65 16.52 19.95
C LEU A 182 -9.49 16.41 21.22
N ASP A 183 -10.62 15.73 21.12
CA ASP A 183 -11.49 15.53 22.30
C ASP A 183 -10.67 15.07 23.52
N GLU A 184 -11.15 15.54 24.71
CA GLU A 184 -10.42 15.26 25.98
C GLU A 184 -10.31 13.75 26.20
N ASP A 185 -11.15 12.99 25.51
CA ASP A 185 -11.12 11.53 25.78
C ASP A 185 -10.20 10.81 24.78
N THR A 186 -9.65 11.62 23.76
CA THR A 186 -8.75 10.98 22.78
C THR A 186 -7.37 10.69 23.40
N ARG A 187 -6.98 9.44 23.24
CA ARG A 187 -5.65 9.09 23.80
C ARG A 187 -4.93 8.14 22.84
N LEU A 188 -3.60 8.19 23.00
CA LEU A 188 -2.78 7.27 22.19
C LEU A 188 -2.48 5.99 22.99
N SER A 189 -3.07 4.96 22.46
CA SER A 189 -2.74 3.65 23.08
C SER A 189 -1.53 3.00 22.40
N CYS A 190 -0.69 2.37 23.32
CA CYS A 190 0.52 1.73 22.76
C CYS A 190 0.62 0.30 23.28
N ASN A 191 0.84 -0.59 22.19
CA ASN A 191 1.00 -2.00 22.56
C ASN A 191 2.23 -2.60 21.84
N LEU A 192 3.06 -3.35 22.73
CA LEU A 192 4.18 -4.09 22.09
C LEU A 192 3.65 -5.30 21.33
N LEU A 193 4.13 -5.41 20.06
CA LEU A 193 3.64 -6.51 19.20
C LEU A 193 4.54 -7.74 19.33
N LYS A 194 3.95 -8.86 19.88
CA LYS A 194 4.77 -10.09 20.04
C LYS A 194 4.48 -11.07 18.90
N LYS A 195 3.19 -11.05 18.49
CA LYS A 195 2.81 -11.96 17.38
C LYS A 195 1.57 -11.39 16.68
N PHE A 196 1.62 -11.56 15.29
CA PHE A 196 0.36 -11.17 14.63
C PHE A 196 -0.73 -12.20 14.95
N SER A 197 -1.88 -11.72 15.49
CA SER A 197 -2.92 -12.63 16.00
C SER A 197 -4.27 -12.32 15.33
N PRO A 198 -5.19 -13.20 15.64
CA PRO A 198 -6.53 -12.97 15.07
C PRO A 198 -7.06 -11.58 15.43
N ILE A 199 -6.46 -10.89 16.39
CA ILE A 199 -6.89 -9.52 16.73
C ILE A 199 -6.40 -8.54 15.67
N GLN A 200 -5.50 -9.01 14.76
CA GLN A 200 -5.13 -8.19 13.58
C GLN A 200 -5.66 -8.86 12.31
N ALA A 201 -6.75 -9.49 12.45
CA ALA A 201 -7.33 -10.32 11.36
C ALA A 201 -7.59 -9.46 10.12
N HIS A 202 -7.72 -8.12 10.34
CA HIS A 202 -7.93 -7.25 9.16
C HIS A 202 -6.73 -7.27 8.23
N LEU A 203 -5.61 -7.82 8.72
CA LEU A 203 -4.40 -7.86 7.85
C LEU A 203 -4.35 -9.16 7.07
N PHE A 204 -5.08 -10.16 7.60
CA PHE A 204 -4.93 -11.44 6.86
C PHE A 204 -6.25 -12.20 6.90
N GLY A 205 -7.35 -11.46 7.08
CA GLY A 205 -8.62 -12.18 7.33
C GLY A 205 -9.64 -11.84 6.23
N THR A 206 -10.62 -12.83 5.93
CA THR A 206 -11.70 -12.72 4.92
C THR A 206 -13.00 -12.28 5.61
N LYS A 207 -14.01 -12.05 4.88
CA LYS A 207 -15.32 -11.73 5.46
C LYS A 207 -15.58 -12.54 6.76
N PRO A 208 -15.79 -11.64 7.82
CA PRO A 208 -15.91 -12.33 9.11
C PRO A 208 -17.20 -13.19 9.18
N ASP A 209 -16.99 -14.53 9.29
CA ASP A 209 -18.14 -15.41 9.57
C ASP A 209 -18.09 -15.94 11.01
N ARG A 210 -19.06 -16.69 11.32
CA ARG A 210 -19.16 -17.14 12.73
C ARG A 210 -17.85 -17.81 13.19
N GLU A 211 -17.31 -18.60 12.32
CA GLU A 211 -16.06 -19.32 12.73
C GLU A 211 -14.92 -18.34 13.01
N VAL A 212 -14.89 -17.34 12.19
CA VAL A 212 -13.80 -16.35 12.38
C VAL A 212 -14.02 -15.60 13.71
N LEU A 213 -15.26 -15.20 13.96
CA LEU A 213 -15.54 -14.48 15.21
C LEU A 213 -15.28 -15.37 16.42
N GLN A 214 -15.65 -16.63 16.20
CA GLN A 214 -15.42 -17.57 17.32
C GLN A 214 -13.91 -17.71 17.59
N LYS A 215 -13.17 -17.78 16.54
CA LYS A 215 -11.71 -17.92 16.70
C LYS A 215 -11.11 -16.66 17.39
N ILE A 216 -11.61 -15.52 16.99
CA ILE A 216 -11.08 -14.27 17.61
C ILE A 216 -11.46 -14.24 19.10
N ALA A 217 -12.67 -14.61 19.33
CA ALA A 217 -13.17 -14.53 20.74
C ALA A 217 -12.42 -15.54 21.63
N SER A 218 -12.18 -16.75 21.14
CA SER A 218 -11.53 -17.78 21.98
C SER A 218 -10.08 -17.43 22.28
N ARG A 219 -9.51 -16.56 21.50
CA ARG A 219 -8.08 -16.26 21.71
C ARG A 219 -7.90 -14.97 22.49
N LEU A 220 -9.01 -14.35 22.78
CA LEU A 220 -8.89 -13.08 23.54
C LEU A 220 -8.32 -13.32 24.94
N GLY A 221 -8.54 -14.58 25.48
CA GLY A 221 -8.02 -14.93 26.84
C GLY A 221 -6.51 -15.03 26.86
N ASP A 222 -5.87 -15.04 25.70
CA ASP A 222 -4.39 -15.20 25.66
C ASP A 222 -3.75 -13.94 25.06
N THR A 223 -4.37 -12.81 25.27
CA THR A 223 -3.87 -11.57 24.62
C THR A 223 -2.44 -11.27 25.06
N ALA A 224 -2.07 -11.68 26.24
CA ALA A 224 -0.68 -11.42 26.70
C ALA A 224 0.34 -12.13 25.80
N LYS A 225 -0.11 -13.21 25.10
CA LYS A 225 0.82 -13.91 24.18
C LYS A 225 1.04 -13.10 22.90
N TYR A 226 0.05 -12.18 22.66
CA TYR A 226 0.14 -11.47 21.37
C TYR A 226 0.60 -10.03 21.58
N PHE A 227 0.14 -9.40 22.76
CA PHE A 227 0.53 -8.01 23.05
C PHE A 227 1.24 -7.92 24.41
N GLY A 228 2.13 -7.01 24.41
CA GLY A 228 2.77 -6.65 25.71
C GLY A 228 2.65 -5.15 25.95
N SER A 229 3.05 -4.81 27.20
CA SER A 229 3.10 -3.36 27.51
C SER A 229 4.28 -2.69 26.78
N CYS A 230 4.01 -1.43 26.33
CA CYS A 230 5.08 -0.70 25.61
C CYS A 230 6.27 -0.43 26.53
N ASP A 231 5.94 -0.55 27.89
CA ASP A 231 7.05 -0.26 28.84
C ASP A 231 7.69 -1.56 29.32
N ASP A 232 7.22 -2.62 28.65
CA ASP A 232 7.77 -3.89 29.14
C ASP A 232 9.30 -3.92 28.94
N GLU A 233 9.97 -4.23 30.11
CA GLU A 233 11.45 -4.18 30.14
C GLU A 233 12.05 -5.53 29.73
N SER A 234 11.18 -6.52 29.59
CA SER A 234 11.73 -7.85 29.28
C SER A 234 11.92 -8.00 27.77
N ILE A 235 13.25 -7.74 27.29
CA ILE A 235 13.51 -7.70 25.83
C ILE A 235 13.93 -9.11 25.38
N GLU A 236 12.96 -9.88 24.71
CA GLU A 236 13.38 -11.21 24.23
C GLU A 236 14.18 -11.08 22.93
N ASN A 237 13.92 -9.99 22.11
CA ASN A 237 14.65 -9.76 20.85
C ASN A 237 15.33 -8.38 20.87
N LEU A 238 16.69 -8.36 20.75
CA LEU A 238 17.45 -7.10 20.88
C LEU A 238 17.67 -6.45 19.51
N LYS A 239 17.34 -7.24 18.49
CA LYS A 239 17.66 -6.70 17.16
C LYS A 239 16.52 -5.79 16.65
N VAL A 240 15.26 -6.24 16.82
CA VAL A 240 14.15 -5.43 16.28
C VAL A 240 13.01 -5.43 17.29
N ALA A 241 12.10 -4.43 17.05
CA ALA A 241 10.87 -4.39 17.90
C ALA A 241 9.74 -3.73 17.10
N GLY A 242 8.52 -4.26 17.43
CA GLY A 242 7.33 -3.66 16.78
C GLY A 242 6.31 -3.17 17.82
N TYR A 243 5.79 -1.93 17.50
CA TYR A 243 4.76 -1.38 18.41
C TYR A 243 3.52 -1.02 17.60
N GLN A 244 2.38 -1.32 18.25
CA GLN A 244 1.13 -0.84 17.64
C GLN A 244 0.62 0.40 18.38
N LEU A 245 0.51 1.45 17.59
CA LEU A 245 -0.01 2.71 18.16
C LEU A 245 -1.42 2.97 17.65
N ASP A 246 -2.36 3.14 18.63
CA ASP A 246 -3.76 3.37 18.23
C ASP A 246 -4.27 4.68 18.84
N ILE A 247 -4.82 5.53 17.89
CA ILE A 247 -5.47 6.75 18.44
C ILE A 247 -6.95 6.42 18.70
N ARG A 248 -7.40 6.65 19.96
CA ARG A 248 -8.76 6.20 20.33
C ARG A 248 -9.69 7.42 20.48
N HIS A 249 -11.05 7.03 20.22
CA HIS A 249 -12.15 7.99 20.48
C HIS A 249 -12.03 9.21 19.56
N LEU A 250 -11.64 8.83 18.31
CA LEU A 250 -11.50 9.95 17.35
C LEU A 250 -12.81 10.12 16.57
N ASP A 251 -13.13 11.38 16.36
CA ASP A 251 -14.24 11.66 15.41
C ASP A 251 -13.75 11.56 13.96
N ASP A 252 -14.39 10.61 13.15
CA ASP A 252 -13.89 10.27 11.79
C ASP A 252 -13.98 11.49 10.87
N SER A 253 -14.99 12.27 11.00
CA SER A 253 -15.13 13.42 10.07
C SER A 253 -14.01 14.44 10.26
N GLN A 254 -13.72 14.59 11.50
CA GLN A 254 -12.64 15.57 11.77
C GLN A 254 -11.27 14.98 11.41
N TRP A 255 -11.04 13.77 11.71
CA TRP A 255 -9.72 13.14 11.47
C TRP A 255 -9.45 13.04 9.96
N ASN A 256 -10.49 12.85 9.19
CA ASN A 256 -10.28 12.74 7.73
C ASN A 256 -9.73 14.05 7.15
N LYS A 257 -9.90 15.17 7.86
CA LYS A 257 -9.42 16.47 7.33
C LYS A 257 -7.97 16.75 7.77
N ILE A 258 -7.60 16.19 8.93
CA ILE A 258 -6.31 16.69 9.47
C ILE A 258 -5.36 15.50 9.65
N GLY A 259 -5.79 14.31 9.53
CA GLY A 259 -5.06 13.09 9.90
C GLY A 259 -3.72 13.00 9.15
N PHE A 260 -3.69 13.33 7.83
CA PHE A 260 -2.42 13.21 7.10
C PHE A 260 -1.40 14.23 7.62
N ASP A 261 -1.92 15.44 7.90
CA ASP A 261 -1.00 16.48 8.42
C ASP A 261 -0.52 16.14 9.83
N PHE A 262 -1.41 15.47 10.55
CA PHE A 262 -1.01 15.07 11.91
C PHE A 262 0.17 14.10 11.85
N TRP A 263 0.04 13.07 11.00
CA TRP A 263 1.14 12.08 10.95
C TRP A 263 2.42 12.70 10.37
N ASN A 264 2.20 13.61 9.41
CA ASN A 264 3.40 14.30 8.88
C ASN A 264 4.11 15.11 9.98
N SER A 265 3.36 15.75 10.80
CA SER A 265 3.95 16.53 11.91
C SER A 265 4.65 15.62 12.93
N LEU A 266 3.98 14.51 13.23
CA LEU A 266 4.59 13.58 14.20
C LEU A 266 5.94 13.07 13.67
N LYS A 267 6.03 12.80 12.44
CA LYS A 267 7.29 12.26 11.86
C LYS A 267 8.40 13.31 11.90
N ILE A 268 8.03 14.56 11.58
CA ILE A 268 9.07 15.62 11.53
C ILE A 268 9.54 15.93 12.96
N TYR A 269 8.59 16.03 13.85
CA TYR A 269 9.00 16.34 15.24
C TYR A 269 9.78 15.17 15.86
N LEU A 270 9.26 13.97 15.57
CA LEU A 270 9.95 12.79 16.15
C LEU A 270 11.41 12.74 15.66
N SER A 271 11.64 12.96 14.37
CA SER A 271 13.01 12.90 13.83
C SER A 271 13.91 13.98 14.45
N TRP A 272 13.31 15.18 14.64
CA TRP A 272 14.11 16.29 15.23
C TRP A 272 14.30 16.08 16.73
N ALA A 273 13.17 15.85 17.47
CA ALA A 273 13.21 15.79 18.96
C ALA A 273 14.07 14.62 19.44
N PHE A 274 14.08 13.60 18.65
CA PHE A 274 14.90 12.43 19.06
C PHE A 274 16.38 12.82 19.18
N LYS A 275 16.86 13.75 18.36
CA LYS A 275 18.29 14.13 18.36
C LYS A 275 18.53 15.34 19.28
N SER A 276 17.44 16.05 19.49
CA SER A 276 17.76 17.41 20.00
C SER A 276 17.11 17.62 21.38
N THR A 277 16.41 16.62 21.82
CA THR A 277 15.76 16.88 23.13
C THR A 277 16.05 15.71 24.07
N THR A 278 16.00 16.16 25.37
CA THR A 278 16.16 15.09 26.39
C THR A 278 14.87 14.96 27.19
N VAL A 279 14.17 13.95 26.86
CA VAL A 279 12.88 13.78 27.58
C VAL A 279 13.07 12.80 28.73
N VAL A 280 14.11 11.96 28.64
CA VAL A 280 14.44 11.04 29.74
C VAL A 280 15.97 10.99 29.87
N ASP A 281 16.40 11.05 31.18
CA ASP A 281 17.86 11.03 31.39
C ASP A 281 18.38 9.58 31.42
N PHE A 282 19.02 9.18 30.27
CA PHE A 282 19.58 7.81 30.26
C PHE A 282 21.11 7.88 30.29
N ASP A 283 21.78 6.83 30.86
CA ASP A 283 23.26 6.73 30.96
C ASP A 283 23.89 6.69 29.57
N TYR A 284 23.17 6.58 28.41
CA TYR A 284 23.73 6.47 27.05
C TYR A 284 23.04 7.46 26.11
N GLU A 285 22.69 8.56 26.58
CA GLU A 285 21.91 9.55 25.82
C GLU A 285 22.70 10.06 24.61
N LEU A 286 23.92 10.30 24.79
CA LEU A 286 24.69 10.87 23.67
C LEU A 286 24.76 9.88 22.50
N ILE A 287 24.94 8.61 22.83
CA ILE A 287 25.02 7.62 21.73
C ILE A 287 23.63 7.45 21.08
N ILE A 288 22.67 7.51 21.94
CA ILE A 288 21.29 7.33 21.42
C ILE A 288 20.95 8.51 20.51
N GLN A 289 21.39 9.72 20.83
CA GLN A 289 21.05 10.90 20.02
C GLN A 289 21.85 10.90 18.71
N SER A 290 22.86 10.09 18.69
CA SER A 290 23.71 10.09 17.47
C SER A 290 23.18 9.08 16.46
N THR A 291 22.16 8.34 16.90
CA THR A 291 21.60 7.37 15.94
C THR A 291 20.57 8.07 15.05
N GLN A 292 20.70 7.71 13.75
CA GLN A 292 19.73 8.34 12.82
C GLN A 292 18.40 7.57 12.83
N THR A 293 17.38 8.18 13.46
CA THR A 293 16.07 7.50 13.64
C THR A 293 15.41 7.27 12.28
N GLU A 294 15.80 8.00 11.27
CA GLU A 294 15.14 7.89 9.95
C GLU A 294 15.52 6.57 9.26
N ASP A 295 16.64 5.99 9.70
CA ASP A 295 17.08 4.73 9.07
C ASP A 295 16.73 3.54 9.96
N SER A 296 16.19 3.86 11.13
CA SER A 296 16.06 2.73 12.09
C SER A 296 14.60 2.54 12.49
N ILE A 297 13.79 3.55 11.98
CA ILE A 297 12.36 3.42 12.36
C ILE A 297 11.53 3.46 11.09
N LEU A 298 10.47 2.62 11.10
CA LEU A 298 9.51 2.62 9.98
C LEU A 298 8.08 2.61 10.53
N LEU A 299 7.38 3.73 10.13
CA LEU A 299 5.95 3.77 10.50
C LEU A 299 5.12 3.16 9.36
N VAL A 300 4.24 2.19 9.80
CA VAL A 300 3.46 1.49 8.76
C VAL A 300 1.97 1.60 9.14
N SER A 301 1.21 2.00 8.08
CA SER A 301 -0.24 2.07 8.38
C SER A 301 -0.80 0.68 8.73
N ASN A 302 -1.71 0.72 9.64
CA ASN A 302 -2.34 -0.55 10.08
C ASN A 302 -3.70 -0.71 9.40
N GLY A 303 -3.71 -1.36 8.16
CA GLY A 303 -4.99 -1.62 7.47
C GLY A 303 -4.99 -0.94 6.09
N CYS A 304 -6.25 -0.58 5.66
CA CYS A 304 -6.41 -0.13 4.25
C CYS A 304 -6.35 1.40 4.16
N LYS A 305 -6.26 2.07 5.31
CA LYS A 305 -6.09 3.54 5.27
C LYS A 305 -4.60 3.91 5.16
N SER A 306 -4.34 5.15 4.81
CA SER A 306 -2.95 5.51 4.49
C SER A 306 -2.41 6.54 5.49
N ILE A 307 -1.09 6.41 5.66
CA ILE A 307 -0.45 7.33 6.62
C ILE A 307 -0.08 8.63 5.90
N GLU A 308 0.11 8.56 4.54
CA GLU A 308 0.34 9.76 3.72
C GLU A 308 -0.67 9.82 2.57
N VAL A 309 -0.75 11.07 2.11
CA VAL A 309 -1.71 11.21 0.98
C VAL A 309 -1.17 10.44 -0.23
N PRO A 310 -1.98 9.46 -0.64
CA PRO A 310 -1.52 8.70 -1.80
C PRO A 310 -1.42 9.57 -3.06
N GLU A 311 -0.26 9.44 -3.71
CA GLU A 311 -0.03 10.23 -4.94
C GLU A 311 0.56 9.31 -6.03
N CYS A 312 0.11 9.64 -7.25
CA CYS A 312 0.71 8.86 -8.36
C CYS A 312 2.07 9.46 -8.76
N SER A 313 3.04 9.24 -7.85
CA SER A 313 4.41 9.70 -8.11
C SER A 313 5.39 8.55 -7.86
N ASN A 314 6.51 8.68 -8.53
CA ASN A 314 7.51 7.60 -8.34
C ASN A 314 7.91 7.46 -6.87
N ASP A 315 7.99 8.61 -6.18
CA ASP A 315 8.39 8.56 -4.76
C ASP A 315 7.41 7.69 -3.95
N TYR A 316 6.14 7.93 -4.19
CA TYR A 316 5.15 7.15 -3.41
C TYR A 316 5.12 5.69 -3.89
N LEU A 317 5.20 5.45 -5.23
CA LEU A 317 5.08 4.08 -5.76
C LEU A 317 6.30 3.24 -5.37
N SER A 318 7.39 3.88 -5.38
CA SER A 318 8.62 3.10 -5.08
C SER A 318 8.61 2.60 -3.63
N LYS A 319 7.92 3.34 -2.70
CA LYS A 319 7.87 2.89 -1.29
C LYS A 319 7.03 1.62 -1.16
N SER A 320 6.23 1.34 -2.21
CA SER A 320 5.42 0.10 -2.15
C SER A 320 6.28 -1.14 -2.33
N VAL A 321 7.47 -0.88 -2.84
CA VAL A 321 8.34 -2.06 -2.99
C VAL A 321 8.66 -2.68 -1.63
N LEU A 322 8.49 -1.85 -0.56
CA LEU A 322 8.74 -2.41 0.78
C LEU A 322 7.81 -3.58 1.08
N ALA A 323 6.66 -3.54 0.43
CA ALA A 323 5.75 -4.69 0.62
C ALA A 323 6.32 -5.97 0.02
N GLN A 324 6.98 -5.82 -1.13
CA GLN A 324 7.60 -7.02 -1.75
C GLN A 324 8.76 -7.53 -0.90
N MET A 325 9.43 -6.63 -0.23
CA MET A 325 10.58 -7.05 0.61
C MET A 325 10.10 -7.76 1.88
N ALA A 326 8.83 -7.45 2.18
CA ALA A 326 8.31 -8.04 3.45
C ALA A 326 7.83 -9.48 3.21
N LYS A 327 7.83 -9.89 1.98
CA LYS A 327 7.36 -11.26 1.70
C LYS A 327 8.49 -12.29 1.91
N ASP A 328 8.13 -13.48 2.27
CA ASP A 328 9.13 -14.53 2.59
C ASP A 328 9.88 -14.95 1.32
N ASP A 329 9.27 -14.86 0.20
CA ASP A 329 9.94 -15.39 -1.01
C ASP A 329 10.71 -14.27 -1.74
N PHE A 330 10.83 -13.17 -1.05
CA PHE A 330 11.55 -12.07 -1.70
C PHE A 330 12.91 -12.52 -2.25
N LYS A 331 13.66 -13.32 -1.48
CA LYS A 331 15.02 -13.68 -1.92
C LYS A 331 14.97 -14.66 -3.10
N LYS A 332 13.85 -15.41 -3.11
CA LYS A 332 13.75 -16.41 -4.20
C LYS A 332 13.31 -15.76 -5.51
N THR A 333 12.61 -14.64 -5.39
CA THR A 333 12.07 -13.98 -6.60
C THR A 333 12.86 -12.70 -6.88
N ALA A 334 13.96 -12.56 -6.09
CA ALA A 334 14.68 -11.27 -6.01
C ALA A 334 15.28 -10.92 -7.39
N LEU A 335 15.54 -11.93 -8.25
CA LEU A 335 16.20 -11.63 -9.54
C LEU A 335 15.17 -11.16 -10.57
N GLU A 336 13.92 -11.28 -10.19
CA GLU A 336 12.88 -10.88 -11.16
C GLU A 336 12.21 -9.58 -10.72
N LEU A 337 12.69 -9.16 -9.54
CA LEU A 337 12.02 -7.93 -9.09
C LEU A 337 12.67 -6.72 -9.78
N ASP A 338 11.73 -5.84 -10.17
CA ASP A 338 12.17 -4.61 -10.88
C ASP A 338 13.26 -3.86 -10.09
N VAL A 339 13.24 -3.77 -8.73
CA VAL A 339 14.19 -3.00 -7.90
C VAL A 339 15.59 -3.62 -7.98
N LEU A 340 15.64 -4.96 -8.31
CA LEU A 340 16.97 -5.61 -8.35
C LEU A 340 17.37 -5.88 -9.80
N SER A 341 16.44 -5.38 -10.66
CA SER A 341 16.75 -5.60 -12.09
C SER A 341 17.67 -4.47 -12.61
N PRO A 342 18.67 -4.90 -13.43
CA PRO A 342 19.61 -3.91 -13.99
C PRO A 342 18.91 -2.91 -14.91
N VAL A 343 17.73 -3.42 -15.46
CA VAL A 343 16.96 -2.46 -16.27
C VAL A 343 15.59 -2.26 -15.62
N VAL A 344 15.43 -0.89 -15.26
CA VAL A 344 14.20 -0.66 -14.45
C VAL A 344 13.09 -0.19 -15.39
N SER A 345 12.00 -0.94 -15.31
CA SER A 345 10.82 -0.55 -16.11
C SER A 345 9.91 0.39 -15.32
N GLY A 346 10.28 0.51 -13.90
CA GLY A 346 9.52 1.44 -13.05
C GLY A 346 8.44 0.69 -12.25
N ALA A 347 8.04 1.27 -11.04
CA ALA A 347 7.10 0.62 -10.12
C ALA A 347 5.68 0.67 -10.69
N GLN A 348 5.42 1.45 -11.78
CA GLN A 348 4.05 1.65 -12.28
C GLN A 348 3.66 0.47 -13.19
N ASP A 349 4.60 -0.14 -13.81
CA ASP A 349 4.27 -1.24 -14.74
C ASP A 349 3.71 -2.45 -13.97
N ILE A 350 4.28 -2.63 -12.76
CA ILE A 350 3.77 -3.75 -11.94
C ILE A 350 2.27 -3.51 -11.65
N MET A 351 1.84 -2.28 -11.60
CA MET A 351 0.43 -2.00 -11.29
C MET A 351 -0.46 -2.25 -12.51
N LEU A 352 0.14 -2.00 -13.71
CA LEU A 352 -0.67 -2.23 -14.92
C LEU A 352 -0.83 -3.72 -15.20
N GLU A 353 0.24 -4.49 -14.85
CA GLU A 353 0.15 -5.94 -15.14
C GLU A 353 -0.81 -6.65 -14.17
N ASN A 354 -0.94 -6.01 -12.97
CA ASN A 354 -1.84 -6.66 -11.97
C ASN A 354 -2.67 -5.58 -11.26
N PRO A 355 -3.79 -5.15 -11.93
CA PRO A 355 -4.59 -4.04 -11.38
C PRO A 355 -5.49 -4.51 -10.23
N PHE A 356 -5.73 -5.85 -10.18
CA PHE A 356 -6.59 -6.34 -9.09
C PHE A 356 -5.79 -7.28 -8.19
N THR A 357 -5.59 -6.77 -6.94
CA THR A 357 -4.87 -7.61 -5.95
C THR A 357 -5.82 -8.00 -4.82
N ALA A 358 -5.58 -9.26 -4.46
CA ALA A 358 -6.47 -9.75 -3.38
C ALA A 358 -6.18 -9.01 -2.07
N VAL A 359 -7.31 -8.61 -1.30
CA VAL A 359 -7.22 -8.00 0.05
C VAL A 359 -7.76 -9.00 1.07
N ASN A 360 -6.94 -9.17 2.08
CA ASN A 360 -7.36 -10.05 3.19
C ASN A 360 -6.87 -11.48 2.96
N THR A 361 -5.84 -11.64 2.05
CA THR A 361 -5.09 -12.91 1.88
C THR A 361 -3.66 -12.72 2.38
N ASP A 362 -3.46 -13.35 3.63
CA ASP A 362 -2.11 -13.20 4.22
C ASP A 362 -1.02 -13.04 3.15
N ILE A 363 -1.11 -11.91 2.40
CA ILE A 363 -0.20 -11.65 1.26
C ILE A 363 1.23 -11.47 1.80
N LEU A 364 1.31 -11.03 3.03
CA LEU A 364 2.67 -10.78 3.57
C LEU A 364 3.11 -11.95 4.45
N ASP A 365 2.37 -13.07 4.37
CA ASP A 365 2.72 -14.31 5.08
C ASP A 365 2.88 -14.07 6.59
N LEU A 366 1.93 -13.21 7.10
CA LEU A 366 2.00 -12.88 8.55
C LEU A 366 1.55 -14.07 9.40
N ALA A 367 0.58 -14.80 8.92
CA ALA A 367 0.00 -15.91 9.71
C ALA A 367 0.98 -17.09 9.80
N THR A 368 1.85 -17.26 8.79
CA THR A 368 2.75 -18.44 8.74
C THR A 368 3.96 -18.22 9.68
N ARG A 369 4.12 -17.00 10.14
CA ARG A 369 5.34 -16.77 10.95
C ARG A 369 5.01 -16.90 12.44
N GLU A 370 6.07 -17.48 13.17
CA GLU A 370 5.86 -17.84 14.60
C GLU A 370 5.80 -16.58 15.47
N ASP A 371 6.61 -15.44 15.06
CA ASP A 371 6.64 -14.22 15.89
C ASP A 371 6.72 -12.99 14.98
N ALA A 372 6.13 -11.88 15.49
CA ALA A 372 6.14 -10.59 14.74
C ALA A 372 7.58 -10.10 14.54
N ASN A 373 8.46 -10.37 15.48
CA ASN A 373 9.86 -9.91 15.35
C ASN A 373 10.57 -10.57 14.17
N LYS A 374 10.22 -11.83 13.93
CA LYS A 374 10.87 -12.52 12.78
C LYS A 374 10.47 -11.85 11.46
N TRP A 375 9.22 -11.55 11.43
CA TRP A 375 8.77 -10.84 10.18
C TRP A 375 9.47 -9.49 10.06
N ILE A 376 9.53 -8.75 11.16
CA ILE A 376 10.16 -7.41 11.12
C ILE A 376 11.65 -7.54 10.78
N GLU A 377 12.28 -8.55 11.36
CA GLU A 377 13.71 -8.74 11.06
C GLU A 377 13.93 -9.04 9.58
N SER A 378 13.10 -9.90 9.08
CA SER A 378 13.24 -10.23 7.64
C SER A 378 13.05 -8.98 6.77
N LEU A 379 12.08 -8.19 7.13
CA LEU A 379 11.85 -6.96 6.36
C LEU A 379 13.07 -6.05 6.40
N PHE A 380 13.61 -5.78 7.63
CA PHE A 380 14.76 -4.84 7.72
C PHE A 380 16.01 -5.45 7.09
N ASN A 381 16.17 -6.79 7.20
CA ASN A 381 17.35 -7.42 6.55
C ASN A 381 17.27 -7.27 5.03
N ASN A 382 16.07 -7.53 4.52
CA ASN A 382 15.94 -7.38 3.06
C ASN A 382 16.10 -5.93 2.62
N PHE A 383 15.55 -5.08 3.42
CA PHE A 383 15.67 -3.66 3.09
C PHE A 383 17.13 -3.21 3.15
N SER A 384 17.80 -3.43 4.26
CA SER A 384 19.20 -2.97 4.39
C SER A 384 20.11 -3.66 3.37
N GLY A 385 19.83 -4.98 3.12
CA GLY A 385 20.64 -5.71 2.13
C GLY A 385 20.49 -5.10 0.73
N THR A 386 19.26 -4.83 0.40
CA THR A 386 19.03 -4.27 -0.95
C THR A 386 19.59 -2.83 -1.04
N LYS A 387 19.33 -2.08 -0.01
CA LYS A 387 19.92 -0.72 0.02
C LYS A 387 21.44 -0.76 -0.16
N ALA A 388 22.10 -1.65 0.56
CA ALA A 388 23.58 -1.74 0.45
C ALA A 388 23.99 -2.15 -0.98
N TYR A 389 23.24 -3.07 -1.50
CA TYR A 389 23.55 -3.52 -2.88
C TYR A 389 23.43 -2.35 -3.86
N ILE A 390 22.32 -1.61 -3.80
CA ILE A 390 22.12 -0.50 -4.74
C ILE A 390 23.16 0.60 -4.49
N LYS A 391 23.37 0.85 -3.21
CA LYS A 391 24.40 1.88 -2.90
C LYS A 391 25.76 1.50 -3.47
N ASN A 392 26.17 0.24 -3.29
CA ASN A 392 27.48 -0.20 -3.82
C ASN A 392 27.53 -0.06 -5.34
N LYS A 393 26.47 -0.43 -6.01
CA LYS A 393 26.47 -0.31 -7.48
C LYS A 393 26.50 1.15 -7.92
N LEU A 394 25.75 1.90 -7.19
CA LEU A 394 25.76 3.35 -7.51
C LEU A 394 27.15 3.95 -7.31
N THR A 395 27.82 3.62 -6.23
CA THR A 395 29.17 4.16 -5.96
C THR A 395 30.14 3.73 -7.06
N VAL A 396 30.03 2.50 -7.48
CA VAL A 396 30.94 2.01 -8.55
C VAL A 396 30.63 2.76 -9.85
N ALA A 397 29.34 2.97 -10.11
CA ALA A 397 28.97 3.66 -11.36
C ALA A 397 29.48 5.11 -11.36
N LEU A 398 29.28 5.77 -10.27
CA LEU A 398 29.73 7.18 -10.22
C LEU A 398 31.26 7.27 -10.26
N SER A 399 31.94 6.35 -9.61
CA SER A 399 33.41 6.36 -9.67
C SER A 399 33.90 6.12 -11.11
N PHE A 400 33.17 5.25 -11.78
CA PHE A 400 33.57 4.99 -13.19
C PHE A 400 33.46 6.29 -14.02
N TYR A 401 32.41 7.05 -13.91
CA TYR A 401 32.25 8.27 -14.73
C TYR A 401 33.25 9.36 -14.29
N THR A 402 33.52 9.31 -13.04
CA THR A 402 34.57 10.27 -12.61
C THR A 402 35.92 9.95 -13.28
N ILE A 403 36.21 8.72 -13.32
CA ILE A 403 37.50 8.31 -13.94
C ILE A 403 37.44 8.60 -15.44
N LEU A 404 36.29 8.25 -16.01
CA LEU A 404 36.19 8.42 -17.47
C LEU A 404 36.32 9.90 -17.86
N THR A 405 35.69 10.79 -17.13
CA THR A 405 35.70 12.22 -17.51
C THR A 405 37.07 12.84 -17.25
N LYS A 406 37.82 12.33 -16.29
CA LYS A 406 39.15 12.91 -16.01
C LYS A 406 40.20 12.38 -16.98
N ARG A 407 39.90 11.23 -17.49
CA ARG A 407 41.00 10.59 -18.27
C ARG A 407 40.67 10.65 -19.77
N LEU A 408 39.25 10.70 -20.05
CA LEU A 408 38.92 10.60 -21.48
C LEU A 408 37.74 11.53 -21.78
N SER A 409 37.97 12.38 -22.89
CA SER A 409 36.77 13.11 -23.33
C SER A 409 35.89 12.24 -24.24
N VAL A 410 34.56 12.55 -24.27
CA VAL A 410 33.62 11.78 -25.13
C VAL A 410 34.11 11.80 -26.58
N SER A 411 34.66 12.86 -27.00
CA SER A 411 35.13 12.96 -28.40
C SER A 411 36.35 12.05 -28.64
N LYS A 412 37.22 12.04 -27.63
CA LYS A 412 38.42 11.17 -27.79
C LYS A 412 38.00 9.69 -27.82
N LEU A 413 37.08 9.30 -26.98
CA LEU A 413 36.63 7.89 -26.96
C LEU A 413 35.96 7.54 -28.29
N SER A 414 35.18 8.39 -28.80
CA SER A 414 34.53 8.13 -30.10
C SER A 414 35.57 7.99 -31.23
N ASN A 415 36.56 8.87 -31.24
CA ASN A 415 37.63 8.77 -32.25
C ASN A 415 38.42 7.47 -32.11
N ASP A 416 38.68 7.10 -30.89
CA ASP A 416 39.47 5.85 -30.65
C ASP A 416 38.66 4.62 -31.07
N LEU A 417 37.35 4.77 -30.87
CA LEU A 417 36.49 3.64 -31.30
C LEU A 417 36.58 3.45 -32.81
N ASN A 418 36.53 4.58 -33.58
CA ASN A 418 36.63 4.46 -35.05
C ASN A 418 37.99 3.91 -35.47
N ARG A 419 38.97 4.37 -34.74
CA ARG A 419 40.33 3.90 -35.08
C ARG A 419 40.48 2.41 -34.74
N TYR A 420 39.91 2.07 -33.60
CA TYR A 420 40.07 0.68 -33.11
C TYR A 420 39.47 -0.30 -34.13
N TYR A 421 38.48 0.06 -34.87
CA TYR A 421 37.84 -0.95 -35.75
C TYR A 421 38.22 -0.69 -37.20
N SER A 422 38.77 0.54 -37.51
CA SER A 422 39.28 0.82 -38.87
C SER A 422 40.56 0.04 -39.16
N VAL A 423 41.26 -0.41 -38.15
CA VAL A 423 42.56 -1.09 -38.31
C VAL A 423 42.34 -2.60 -38.14
N SER A 424 41.05 -3.04 -37.82
CA SER A 424 40.79 -4.45 -37.50
C SER A 424 40.15 -5.15 -38.71
N ASN A 425 40.81 -6.32 -39.21
CA ASN A 425 40.24 -7.16 -40.27
C ASN A 425 38.85 -7.69 -39.90
N PHE A 426 37.78 -7.18 -40.46
CA PHE A 426 36.37 -7.53 -40.16
C PHE A 426 36.09 -9.00 -40.50
N ASP A 427 37.19 -9.83 -40.84
CA ASP A 427 37.01 -11.27 -41.09
C ASP A 427 37.10 -12.07 -39.78
N ASP A 428 37.43 -11.47 -38.67
CA ASP A 428 37.54 -12.15 -37.38
C ASP A 428 36.18 -12.15 -36.67
N ASP A 429 35.68 -13.36 -36.47
CA ASP A 429 34.35 -13.54 -35.84
C ASP A 429 34.32 -12.90 -34.44
N LYS A 430 35.47 -12.81 -33.77
CA LYS A 430 35.49 -12.21 -32.40
C LYS A 430 35.25 -10.69 -32.46
N ILE A 431 35.79 -10.00 -33.46
CA ILE A 431 35.61 -8.53 -33.61
C ILE A 431 34.19 -8.24 -34.09
N LYS A 432 33.69 -9.18 -34.98
CA LYS A 432 32.29 -9.02 -35.43
C LYS A 432 31.30 -9.18 -34.27
N ASN A 433 31.61 -10.15 -33.43
CA ASN A 433 30.72 -10.33 -32.26
C ASN A 433 30.77 -9.12 -31.33
N ASP A 434 31.99 -8.57 -31.13
CA ASP A 434 32.08 -7.41 -30.20
C ASP A 434 31.33 -6.20 -30.75
N ILE A 435 31.42 -6.00 -32.11
CA ILE A 435 30.71 -4.85 -32.71
C ILE A 435 29.20 -5.08 -32.62
N TYR A 436 28.85 -6.36 -32.84
CA TYR A 436 27.40 -6.66 -32.76
C TYR A 436 26.88 -6.45 -31.34
N TYR A 437 27.63 -6.89 -30.36
CA TYR A 437 27.17 -6.69 -28.96
C TYR A 437 27.02 -5.20 -28.64
N MET A 438 28.07 -4.37 -28.92
CA MET A 438 28.03 -2.93 -28.57
C MET A 438 26.89 -2.24 -29.30
N CYS A 439 26.71 -2.53 -30.63
CA CYS A 439 25.67 -1.82 -31.41
C CYS A 439 24.27 -2.25 -30.95
N SER A 440 24.14 -3.55 -30.66
CA SER A 440 22.82 -4.00 -30.18
C SER A 440 22.47 -3.39 -28.82
N GLU A 441 23.48 -3.41 -27.94
CA GLU A 441 23.20 -2.84 -26.60
C GLU A 441 22.95 -1.32 -26.69
N ALA A 442 23.72 -0.61 -27.52
CA ALA A 442 23.54 0.87 -27.64
C ALA A 442 22.20 1.18 -28.31
N LYS A 443 21.84 0.39 -29.31
CA LYS A 443 20.57 0.68 -30.00
C LYS A 443 19.37 0.36 -29.10
N PHE A 444 19.58 -0.67 -28.31
CA PHE A 444 18.48 -1.01 -27.40
C PHE A 444 18.20 0.14 -26.42
N VAL A 445 19.21 0.76 -25.89
CA VAL A 445 19.01 1.75 -24.81
C VAL A 445 18.68 3.11 -25.45
N SER A 446 18.97 3.28 -26.75
CA SER A 446 18.79 4.63 -27.33
C SER A 446 17.53 4.67 -28.20
N SER A 447 16.87 3.53 -28.42
CA SER A 447 15.72 3.53 -29.34
C SER A 447 14.48 4.11 -28.65
N GLU A 448 13.76 4.97 -29.41
CA GLU A 448 12.52 5.59 -28.87
C GLU A 448 11.37 4.58 -28.91
N THR A 449 11.44 3.60 -29.74
CA THR A 449 10.33 2.62 -29.92
C THR A 449 10.54 1.39 -29.06
N PHE A 450 11.77 1.08 -28.79
CA PHE A 450 11.99 -0.26 -28.18
C PHE A 450 12.58 -0.10 -26.78
N SER A 451 12.88 1.30 -26.42
CA SER A 451 13.64 1.29 -25.14
C SER A 451 12.89 2.13 -24.10
N PHE A 452 12.13 1.47 -23.23
CA PHE A 452 11.56 2.14 -22.03
C PHE A 452 12.67 2.78 -21.18
N VAL A 453 13.98 2.58 -21.53
CA VAL A 453 15.14 2.97 -20.69
C VAL A 453 15.57 4.39 -21.05
N LYS A 454 15.39 4.76 -22.35
CA LYS A 454 15.85 6.09 -22.77
C LYS A 454 15.06 7.18 -22.04
N LYS A 455 13.76 6.94 -21.98
CA LYS A 455 12.95 7.95 -21.28
C LYS A 455 13.35 8.04 -19.80
N ASN A 456 13.62 6.90 -19.20
CA ASN A 456 14.01 6.91 -17.76
C ASN A 456 15.36 7.60 -17.55
N ILE A 457 16.29 7.43 -18.47
CA ILE A 457 17.63 8.02 -18.32
C ILE A 457 17.53 9.54 -18.49
N THR A 458 16.68 9.94 -19.42
CA THR A 458 16.57 11.39 -19.64
C THR A 458 15.86 12.06 -18.45
N LEU A 459 15.01 11.29 -17.87
CA LEU A 459 14.23 11.86 -16.75
C LEU A 459 15.12 12.13 -15.54
N ILE A 460 16.18 11.36 -15.44
CA ILE A 460 16.93 11.49 -14.17
C ILE A 460 17.89 12.69 -14.26
N LYS A 461 17.95 13.30 -15.41
CA LYS A 461 18.80 14.49 -15.60
C LYS A 461 18.32 15.66 -14.74
N ASP A 462 17.04 15.68 -14.51
CA ASP A 462 16.48 16.86 -13.83
C ASP A 462 16.24 16.57 -12.35
N THR A 463 16.79 15.38 -12.00
CA THR A 463 16.61 15.10 -10.55
C THR A 463 17.81 15.65 -9.75
N ASN A 464 17.54 16.08 -8.44
CA ASN A 464 18.64 16.65 -7.61
C ASN A 464 19.06 15.65 -6.53
N PHE A 465 18.64 14.43 -6.71
CA PHE A 465 18.85 13.49 -5.59
C PHE A 465 20.33 13.08 -5.51
N ILE A 466 20.94 12.59 -6.58
CA ILE A 466 22.32 12.05 -6.55
C ILE A 466 23.29 13.18 -6.19
N ASP A 467 22.96 14.36 -6.69
CA ASP A 467 23.87 15.50 -6.42
C ASP A 467 23.85 15.88 -4.94
N SER A 468 22.83 15.50 -4.27
CA SER A 468 22.73 15.84 -2.83
C SER A 468 23.38 14.77 -1.96
N MET A 469 23.70 13.55 -2.48
CA MET A 469 24.19 12.40 -1.69
C MET A 469 25.71 12.51 -1.50
N LYS A 470 26.40 13.79 -1.69
CA LYS A 470 27.84 14.04 -1.52
C LYS A 470 28.64 12.73 -1.55
N LEU A 471 28.32 11.73 -2.38
CA LEU A 471 29.14 10.49 -2.46
C LEU A 471 30.55 10.83 -2.94
N PHE A 472 31.63 10.87 -2.06
CA PHE A 472 33.09 11.06 -1.92
C PHE A 472 33.78 11.03 -3.28
N PHE A 473 33.00 11.13 -4.60
CA PHE A 473 33.94 10.89 -5.71
C PHE A 473 33.46 11.61 -6.96
N ASN A 474 32.41 12.64 -6.86
CA ASN A 474 32.07 13.14 -8.21
C ASN A 474 31.88 14.66 -8.17
N GLU A 475 32.87 15.40 -8.86
CA GLU A 475 32.78 16.87 -8.98
C GLU A 475 31.77 17.27 -10.04
N ASN A 476 31.25 16.15 -10.82
CA ASN A 476 30.33 16.53 -11.91
C ASN A 476 28.87 16.31 -11.49
N SER A 477 28.03 17.29 -11.91
CA SER A 477 26.59 17.14 -11.63
C SER A 477 25.98 15.99 -12.45
N LEU A 478 24.94 15.30 -11.88
CA LEU A 478 24.25 14.21 -12.61
C LEU A 478 23.85 14.68 -14.02
N GLU A 479 23.48 15.89 -14.11
CA GLU A 479 23.14 16.42 -15.44
C GLU A 479 24.31 16.34 -16.41
N ASP A 480 25.44 16.65 -15.93
CA ASP A 480 26.63 16.59 -16.81
C ASP A 480 26.94 15.16 -17.23
N ILE A 481 26.79 14.28 -16.31
CA ILE A 481 27.08 12.87 -16.62
C ILE A 481 26.10 12.36 -17.69
N VAL A 482 24.86 12.72 -17.53
CA VAL A 482 23.84 12.21 -18.48
C VAL A 482 24.08 12.85 -19.85
N ASN A 483 24.44 14.18 -19.86
CA ASN A 483 24.71 14.83 -21.15
C ASN A 483 25.90 14.19 -21.88
N ASP A 484 26.90 13.94 -21.09
CA ASP A 484 28.07 13.29 -21.72
C ASP A 484 27.70 11.90 -22.24
N TYR A 485 26.95 11.21 -21.46
CA TYR A 485 26.54 9.87 -21.90
C TYR A 485 25.70 9.94 -23.18
N GLU A 486 24.76 10.86 -23.24
CA GLU A 486 23.91 10.97 -24.44
C GLU A 486 24.75 11.32 -25.68
N ALA A 487 25.72 12.22 -25.43
CA ALA A 487 26.61 12.54 -26.57
C ALA A 487 27.39 11.31 -27.03
N LEU A 488 27.83 10.54 -26.05
CA LEU A 488 28.59 9.31 -26.41
C LEU A 488 27.68 8.34 -27.20
N LEU A 489 26.43 8.19 -26.79
CA LEU A 489 25.53 7.22 -27.46
C LEU A 489 25.19 7.71 -28.87
N THR A 490 25.05 9.04 -29.03
CA THR A 490 24.80 9.56 -30.38
C THR A 490 25.96 9.22 -31.33
N ASP A 491 27.16 9.37 -30.85
CA ASP A 491 28.33 9.08 -31.72
C ASP A 491 28.43 7.57 -32.00
N VAL A 492 28.15 6.78 -31.01
CA VAL A 492 28.28 5.33 -31.20
C VAL A 492 27.20 4.85 -32.18
N ASN A 493 26.01 5.38 -32.05
CA ASN A 493 24.95 4.95 -32.98
C ASN A 493 25.28 5.39 -34.42
N ALA A 494 25.82 6.61 -34.51
CA ALA A 494 26.26 7.03 -35.86
C ALA A 494 27.31 6.08 -36.43
N PHE A 495 28.17 5.69 -35.54
CA PHE A 495 29.18 4.72 -35.99
C PHE A 495 28.50 3.40 -36.39
N CYS A 496 27.60 2.89 -35.58
CA CYS A 496 26.95 1.60 -35.88
C CYS A 496 26.14 1.70 -37.18
N ASP A 497 25.55 2.89 -37.43
CA ASP A 497 24.76 3.06 -38.66
C ASP A 497 25.68 3.10 -39.89
N SER A 498 26.89 3.60 -39.63
CA SER A 498 27.82 3.67 -40.77
C SER A 498 28.31 2.27 -41.17
N LEU A 499 28.02 1.26 -40.32
CA LEU A 499 28.55 -0.07 -40.66
C LEU A 499 27.61 -0.75 -41.66
N ASP A 500 28.07 -1.20 -42.82
CA ASP A 500 27.25 -1.91 -43.84
C ASP A 500 26.77 -3.26 -43.30
N GLY A 501 25.53 -3.45 -42.67
CA GLY A 501 24.88 -4.58 -41.96
C GLY A 501 24.83 -5.84 -42.85
N GLU A 502 24.68 -5.82 -44.20
CA GLU A 502 24.55 -6.97 -45.13
C GLU A 502 25.93 -7.52 -45.53
N GLN A 503 27.02 -6.70 -45.46
CA GLN A 503 28.41 -7.11 -45.79
C GLN A 503 29.15 -7.60 -44.55
N LEU A 504 28.76 -7.18 -43.33
CA LEU A 504 29.50 -7.52 -42.09
C LEU A 504 28.85 -8.71 -41.39
N PHE A 505 27.49 -8.83 -41.43
CA PHE A 505 26.81 -9.89 -40.66
C PHE A 505 26.11 -10.85 -41.61
N GLY A 506 26.52 -11.04 -42.94
CA GLY A 506 26.00 -11.92 -44.01
C GLY A 506 25.61 -13.30 -43.49
N GLY A 507 25.04 -14.33 -44.29
CA GLY A 507 24.12 -15.50 -44.15
C GLY A 507 24.78 -16.64 -43.38
N GLU A 508 26.26 -16.61 -42.90
CA GLU A 508 26.81 -17.74 -42.09
C GLU A 508 27.29 -17.23 -40.74
N PHE A 509 27.11 -15.97 -40.29
CA PHE A 509 27.61 -15.43 -39.01
C PHE A 509 26.56 -15.68 -37.91
N GLU A 510 27.01 -16.50 -36.96
CA GLU A 510 26.15 -16.73 -35.78
C GLU A 510 26.75 -16.01 -34.56
N VAL A 511 25.89 -15.17 -34.05
CA VAL A 511 26.36 -14.36 -32.91
C VAL A 511 26.41 -15.23 -31.65
N ASP A 512 27.60 -15.20 -31.10
CA ASP A 512 27.69 -15.83 -29.75
C ASP A 512 26.99 -14.95 -28.70
N ARG A 513 25.88 -15.44 -28.21
CA ARG A 513 24.98 -14.64 -27.34
C ARG A 513 25.57 -14.49 -25.94
N SER A 514 26.54 -15.34 -25.59
CA SER A 514 27.11 -15.27 -24.22
C SER A 514 28.00 -14.03 -24.06
N GLY A 515 28.29 -13.34 -25.21
CA GLY A 515 29.21 -12.18 -25.16
C GLY A 515 28.45 -10.90 -24.78
N PHE A 516 27.08 -10.94 -24.71
CA PHE A 516 26.33 -9.75 -24.28
C PHE A 516 26.48 -9.53 -22.76
N LYS A 517 26.25 -8.22 -22.46
CA LYS A 517 26.26 -7.94 -21.00
C LYS A 517 25.05 -8.61 -20.34
N GLN A 518 25.30 -8.92 -19.00
CA GLN A 518 24.25 -9.72 -18.32
C GLN A 518 22.90 -8.98 -18.34
N TRP A 519 22.97 -7.67 -18.20
CA TRP A 519 21.67 -6.96 -18.17
C TRP A 519 20.94 -7.11 -19.51
N TYR A 520 21.60 -7.12 -20.61
CA TYR A 520 20.96 -7.26 -21.95
C TYR A 520 20.40 -8.67 -22.14
N LEU A 521 21.12 -9.64 -21.65
CA LEU A 521 20.61 -11.02 -21.76
C LEU A 521 19.35 -11.22 -20.92
N ASP A 522 19.42 -10.62 -19.73
CA ASP A 522 18.25 -10.79 -18.83
C ASP A 522 16.99 -10.16 -19.45
N LYS A 523 17.21 -9.20 -20.30
CA LYS A 523 16.01 -8.48 -20.82
C LYS A 523 15.57 -9.05 -22.17
N ASN A 524 16.48 -9.52 -22.93
CA ASN A 524 16.09 -9.86 -24.30
C ASN A 524 16.01 -11.38 -24.49
N TYR A 525 16.54 -12.08 -23.45
CA TYR A 525 16.60 -13.54 -23.73
C TYR A 525 16.08 -14.29 -22.51
N LYS A 526 14.75 -14.28 -22.22
CA LYS A 526 13.99 -14.90 -21.10
C LYS A 526 14.61 -16.24 -20.69
N VAL A 527 15.90 -16.62 -21.22
CA VAL A 527 16.45 -17.93 -20.84
C VAL A 527 17.25 -17.80 -19.52
N LYS A 528 16.79 -18.33 -18.35
CA LYS A 528 17.17 -18.32 -16.92
C LYS A 528 18.55 -18.93 -16.70
N ASN A 529 19.42 -19.24 -17.89
CA ASN A 529 20.72 -19.85 -17.47
C ASN A 529 21.85 -19.32 -18.35
N LEU A 530 21.62 -18.24 -19.11
CA LEU A 530 22.79 -17.83 -19.93
C LEU A 530 23.59 -16.74 -19.17
N LYS A 531 24.82 -17.18 -18.70
CA LYS A 531 25.71 -16.23 -17.99
C LYS A 531 26.64 -15.52 -18.99
N SER A 532 26.70 -14.20 -18.73
CA SER A 532 27.52 -13.39 -19.67
C SER A 532 29.00 -13.74 -19.53
N THR A 533 29.71 -14.00 -20.66
CA THR A 533 31.19 -14.14 -20.66
C THR A 533 31.83 -12.95 -21.39
N SER A 534 31.13 -11.78 -21.30
CA SER A 534 31.57 -10.56 -22.03
C SER A 534 32.98 -10.14 -21.62
N GLU A 535 33.25 -10.23 -20.32
CA GLU A 535 34.58 -9.76 -19.86
C GLU A 535 35.69 -10.67 -20.37
N GLU A 536 35.46 -12.00 -20.35
CA GLU A 536 36.47 -12.97 -20.84
C GLU A 536 36.69 -12.80 -22.34
N LYS A 537 35.68 -12.51 -23.00
CA LYS A 537 35.77 -12.41 -24.48
C LYS A 537 36.44 -11.10 -24.89
N LEU A 538 36.24 -10.11 -24.07
CA LEU A 538 36.90 -8.82 -24.38
C LEU A 538 38.37 -8.86 -23.98
N ALA A 539 38.64 -9.56 -22.91
CA ALA A 539 40.07 -9.71 -22.50
C ALA A 539 40.86 -10.49 -23.55
N GLU A 540 40.16 -11.40 -24.26
CA GLU A 540 40.85 -12.20 -25.30
C GLU A 540 41.15 -11.35 -26.54
N LEU A 541 40.36 -10.29 -26.71
CA LEU A 541 40.50 -9.47 -27.93
C LEU A 541 41.58 -8.41 -27.75
N ASN A 542 41.88 -8.07 -26.45
CA ASN A 542 42.88 -7.00 -26.24
C ASN A 542 43.90 -7.44 -25.17
N LEU A 543 45.21 -7.51 -25.58
CA LEU A 543 46.25 -8.03 -24.65
C LEU A 543 46.69 -6.92 -23.68
N LYS A 544 46.28 -5.51 -24.13
CA LYS A 544 46.54 -4.41 -23.18
C LYS A 544 45.23 -3.65 -22.91
N PRO A 545 45.03 -3.39 -21.59
CA PRO A 545 43.79 -2.72 -21.25
C PRO A 545 43.78 -1.24 -21.68
N TYR A 546 42.62 -0.80 -22.13
CA TYR A 546 42.45 0.60 -22.54
C TYR A 546 42.55 1.54 -21.34
N ILE A 547 41.84 1.21 -20.22
CA ILE A 547 41.99 1.97 -18.97
C ILE A 547 42.16 0.99 -17.81
N SER A 548 43.21 1.23 -16.99
CA SER A 548 43.41 0.34 -15.83
C SER A 548 43.99 1.15 -14.66
N TYR A 549 43.71 0.58 -13.43
CA TYR A 549 44.36 1.20 -12.26
C TYR A 549 45.86 0.85 -12.20
N GLY A 550 46.69 1.87 -12.26
CA GLY A 550 48.17 1.75 -12.32
C GLY A 550 48.72 0.92 -11.15
N ALA A 551 48.20 0.92 -9.94
CA ALA A 551 48.82 0.26 -8.76
C ALA A 551 48.22 -1.14 -8.55
N SER A 552 47.01 -1.43 -8.99
CA SER A 552 46.33 -2.71 -8.67
C SER A 552 46.18 -3.55 -9.93
N GLY A 553 46.54 -2.92 -11.14
CA GLY A 553 46.42 -3.70 -12.41
C GLY A 553 44.95 -4.06 -12.71
N LYS A 554 44.03 -3.50 -11.86
CA LYS A 554 42.60 -3.78 -12.15
C LYS A 554 42.15 -3.01 -13.40
N VAL A 555 41.50 -3.84 -14.36
CA VAL A 555 41.14 -3.25 -15.67
C VAL A 555 39.76 -2.58 -15.54
N ILE A 556 39.76 -1.26 -15.94
CA ILE A 556 38.49 -0.50 -15.95
C ILE A 556 37.79 -0.72 -17.29
N CYS A 557 38.60 -0.55 -18.43
CA CYS A 557 38.06 -0.88 -19.75
C CYS A 557 39.15 -1.60 -20.57
N HIS A 558 38.69 -2.70 -21.21
CA HIS A 558 39.66 -3.50 -22.02
C HIS A 558 39.84 -2.89 -23.40
N SER A 559 38.84 -2.21 -23.92
CA SER A 559 38.87 -1.54 -25.25
C SER A 559 37.88 -0.37 -25.26
N PRO A 560 38.07 0.45 -26.31
CA PRO A 560 37.09 1.56 -26.41
C PRO A 560 35.65 1.03 -26.47
N SER A 561 35.38 -0.06 -27.18
CA SER A 561 34.02 -0.65 -27.19
C SER A 561 33.59 -1.09 -25.79
N SER A 562 34.54 -1.65 -25.07
CA SER A 562 34.22 -2.08 -23.68
C SER A 562 33.85 -0.87 -22.80
N CYS A 563 34.53 0.25 -23.03
CA CYS A 563 34.22 1.44 -22.22
C CYS A 563 32.82 1.97 -22.52
N VAL A 564 32.45 1.83 -23.79
CA VAL A 564 31.07 2.27 -24.14
C VAL A 564 30.06 1.33 -23.47
N ARG A 565 30.26 0.11 -23.63
CA ARG A 565 29.30 -0.85 -23.04
C ARG A 565 29.25 -0.71 -21.51
N GLU A 566 30.45 -0.45 -20.82
CA GLU A 566 30.44 -0.21 -19.35
C GLU A 566 29.70 1.09 -19.01
N SER A 567 29.87 2.07 -19.94
CA SER A 567 29.13 3.34 -19.69
C SER A 567 27.62 3.10 -19.72
N ILE A 568 27.14 2.22 -20.65
CA ILE A 568 25.69 1.91 -20.71
C ILE A 568 25.26 1.21 -19.43
N SER A 569 26.02 0.23 -18.95
CA SER A 569 25.65 -0.52 -17.73
C SER A 569 25.60 0.40 -16.51
N HIS A 570 26.55 1.29 -16.44
CA HIS A 570 26.64 2.12 -15.23
C HIS A 570 25.55 3.20 -15.23
N ILE A 571 25.21 3.73 -16.46
CA ILE A 571 24.11 4.73 -16.46
C ILE A 571 22.80 4.03 -16.09
N LEU A 572 22.60 2.77 -16.48
CA LEU A 572 21.38 2.04 -16.06
C LEU A 572 21.35 1.86 -14.55
N GLU A 573 22.54 1.64 -13.92
CA GLU A 573 22.57 1.52 -12.45
C GLU A 573 22.21 2.85 -11.77
N ILE A 574 22.73 3.95 -12.40
CA ILE A 574 22.39 5.28 -11.82
C ILE A 574 20.88 5.51 -11.94
N THR A 575 20.35 5.07 -13.06
CA THR A 575 18.89 5.24 -13.23
C THR A 575 18.12 4.42 -12.19
N ARG A 576 18.50 3.23 -11.95
CA ARG A 576 17.84 2.40 -10.92
C ARG A 576 17.90 3.07 -9.54
N ALA A 577 19.09 3.49 -9.19
CA ALA A 577 19.23 4.11 -7.86
C ALA A 577 18.34 5.36 -7.76
N THR A 578 18.23 6.05 -8.83
CA THR A 578 17.43 7.29 -8.78
C THR A 578 15.94 6.96 -8.70
N TYR A 579 15.51 5.91 -9.36
CA TYR A 579 14.09 5.55 -9.39
C TYR A 579 13.63 5.05 -8.00
N TYR A 580 14.57 4.48 -7.20
CA TYR A 580 14.13 3.93 -5.90
C TYR A 580 14.79 4.71 -4.76
N ALA A 581 15.18 5.90 -5.08
CA ALA A 581 15.90 6.72 -4.10
C ALA A 581 15.00 7.04 -2.90
N SER A 582 13.73 7.29 -3.17
CA SER A 582 12.82 7.67 -2.07
C SER A 582 12.65 6.51 -1.08
N THR A 583 12.84 5.28 -1.58
CA THR A 583 12.72 4.11 -0.68
C THR A 583 13.98 3.95 0.18
N PHE A 584 15.20 4.26 -0.48
CA PHE A 584 16.42 3.83 0.22
C PHE A 584 17.13 5.03 0.83
N TRP A 585 17.01 6.23 0.22
CA TRP A 585 17.82 7.37 0.71
C TRP A 585 16.90 8.55 1.03
N LYS A 586 16.13 8.45 2.25
CA LYS A 586 15.08 9.43 2.62
C LYS A 586 15.68 10.60 3.39
N SER A 587 14.89 11.73 3.39
CA SER A 587 15.24 12.98 4.08
C SER A 587 15.53 12.75 5.57
N LYS A 588 16.75 13.05 6.03
CA LYS A 588 17.20 12.92 7.44
C LYS A 588 16.27 13.70 8.39
N HIS A 589 15.22 14.32 7.80
CA HIS A 589 14.52 15.24 8.75
C HIS A 589 13.08 14.78 8.96
N LYS A 590 12.76 13.58 8.37
CA LYS A 590 11.40 13.05 8.55
C LYS A 590 11.47 11.52 8.74
N ALA A 591 10.71 11.02 9.84
CA ALA A 591 10.70 9.54 10.03
C ALA A 591 10.09 8.85 8.80
N THR A 592 10.59 7.58 8.54
CA THR A 592 10.14 6.86 7.33
C THR A 592 8.77 6.21 7.56
N SER A 593 7.95 6.27 6.48
CA SER A 593 6.63 5.60 6.61
C SER A 593 6.28 4.89 5.29
N SER A 594 5.39 3.92 5.49
CA SER A 594 4.95 3.19 4.28
C SER A 594 3.58 2.57 4.54
N ASP A 595 2.86 2.38 3.32
CA ASP A 595 1.55 1.68 3.44
C ASP A 595 1.70 0.22 2.97
N VAL A 596 2.58 -0.47 3.66
CA VAL A 596 2.95 -1.83 3.21
C VAL A 596 1.71 -2.74 3.26
N PHE A 597 0.71 -2.47 4.12
CA PHE A 597 -0.43 -3.39 4.30
C PHE A 597 -1.61 -2.94 3.43
N ASN A 598 -1.42 -1.75 2.74
CA ASN A 598 -2.49 -1.25 1.87
C ASN A 598 -2.05 -1.34 0.39
N PRO A 599 -2.49 -2.36 -0.32
CA PRO A 599 -2.04 -2.53 -1.71
C PRO A 599 -2.82 -1.62 -2.68
N TYR A 600 -3.85 -0.89 -2.20
CA TYR A 600 -4.72 -0.18 -3.16
C TYR A 600 -4.46 1.33 -3.10
N SER A 601 -3.59 1.73 -2.13
CA SER A 601 -3.36 3.20 -2.05
C SER A 601 -2.74 3.73 -3.34
N GLU A 602 -1.84 2.99 -3.95
CA GLU A 602 -1.20 3.51 -5.19
C GLU A 602 -2.10 3.28 -6.40
N ARG A 603 -2.88 2.26 -6.37
CA ARG A 603 -3.74 1.94 -7.53
C ARG A 603 -4.87 2.96 -7.66
N VAL A 604 -5.33 3.34 -6.50
CA VAL A 604 -6.41 4.34 -6.55
C VAL A 604 -5.82 5.72 -6.90
N ALA A 605 -4.66 5.99 -6.31
CA ALA A 605 -4.06 7.31 -6.58
C ALA A 605 -3.72 7.46 -8.07
N CYS A 606 -3.38 6.27 -8.72
CA CYS A 606 -3.01 6.37 -10.15
C CYS A 606 -4.20 6.04 -11.04
N LYS A 607 -5.41 5.83 -10.37
CA LYS A 607 -6.70 5.58 -11.04
C LYS A 607 -6.66 4.28 -11.85
N VAL A 608 -5.76 3.41 -11.50
CA VAL A 608 -5.73 2.08 -12.14
C VAL A 608 -6.92 1.25 -11.65
N TYR A 609 -7.36 1.60 -10.49
CA TYR A 609 -8.55 0.90 -9.96
C TYR A 609 -9.57 1.94 -9.48
N ASP A 610 -10.81 1.73 -9.96
CA ASP A 610 -11.92 2.61 -9.50
C ASP A 610 -12.90 1.80 -8.64
N PRO A 611 -12.95 2.22 -7.29
CA PRO A 611 -13.79 1.41 -6.38
C PRO A 611 -15.28 1.64 -6.61
N TRP A 612 -15.70 2.65 -7.48
CA TRP A 612 -17.13 2.97 -7.62
C TRP A 612 -17.65 2.46 -8.97
N PHE A 613 -16.80 1.85 -9.72
CA PHE A 613 -17.19 1.51 -11.11
C PHE A 613 -18.30 0.46 -11.11
N LYS A 614 -18.13 -0.58 -10.34
CA LYS A 614 -19.15 -1.65 -10.37
C LYS A 614 -20.51 -1.12 -9.91
N THR A 615 -20.53 -0.26 -8.88
CA THR A 615 -21.82 0.33 -8.46
C THR A 615 -22.43 1.15 -9.59
N ARG A 616 -21.58 2.00 -10.23
CA ARG A 616 -22.12 2.82 -11.33
C ARG A 616 -22.58 1.94 -12.49
N ALA A 617 -21.81 0.87 -12.77
CA ALA A 617 -22.20 -0.06 -13.85
C ALA A 617 -23.52 -0.76 -13.54
N THR A 618 -23.67 -1.17 -12.29
CA THR A 618 -24.92 -1.88 -11.90
C THR A 618 -26.12 -0.93 -11.99
N ILE A 619 -25.93 0.35 -11.58
CA ILE A 619 -27.05 1.31 -11.62
C ILE A 619 -27.36 1.65 -13.08
N THR A 620 -26.27 1.77 -13.91
CA THR A 620 -26.50 2.04 -15.34
C THR A 620 -27.28 0.89 -15.99
N ASN A 621 -26.94 -0.34 -15.62
CA ASN A 621 -27.69 -1.49 -16.18
C ASN A 621 -29.14 -1.50 -15.69
N PHE A 622 -29.26 -1.12 -14.41
CA PHE A 622 -30.63 -1.08 -13.87
C PHE A 622 -31.47 -0.05 -14.63
N THR A 623 -30.90 1.15 -14.85
CA THR A 623 -31.66 2.20 -15.56
C THR A 623 -31.98 1.75 -16.98
N SER A 624 -30.99 1.05 -17.56
CA SER A 624 -31.24 0.52 -18.91
C SER A 624 -32.38 -0.51 -18.90
N ASP A 625 -32.45 -1.33 -17.94
CA ASP A 625 -33.47 -2.39 -17.86
C ASP A 625 -34.86 -1.78 -17.60
N ILE A 626 -34.91 -0.71 -16.80
CA ILE A 626 -36.20 -0.03 -16.55
C ILE A 626 -36.67 0.64 -17.84
N SER A 627 -35.67 1.26 -18.53
CA SER A 627 -36.05 1.90 -19.81
C SER A 627 -36.58 0.85 -20.80
N GLN A 628 -36.08 -0.35 -20.65
CA GLN A 628 -36.57 -1.43 -21.54
C GLN A 628 -37.95 -1.92 -21.10
N ALA A 629 -38.15 -1.97 -19.85
CA ALA A 629 -39.49 -2.38 -19.35
C ALA A 629 -40.58 -1.40 -19.86
N ILE A 630 -40.21 -0.16 -19.98
CA ILE A 630 -41.18 0.86 -20.41
C ILE A 630 -41.42 0.71 -21.92
N VAL A 631 -40.30 0.43 -22.68
CA VAL A 631 -40.41 0.35 -24.14
C VAL A 631 -41.05 -0.99 -24.54
N SER A 632 -40.88 -2.01 -23.72
CA SER A 632 -41.46 -3.34 -24.03
C SER A 632 -42.99 -3.28 -24.02
N ARG A 633 -43.59 -2.24 -23.38
CA ARG A 633 -45.06 -2.06 -23.47
C ARG A 633 -45.46 -1.68 -24.90
N PHE A 634 -44.50 -1.03 -25.63
CA PHE A 634 -44.88 -0.48 -26.94
C PHE A 634 -44.28 -1.33 -28.08
N THR A 635 -43.21 -2.23 -27.75
CA THR A 635 -42.61 -3.12 -28.77
C THR A 635 -42.37 -4.49 -28.12
N PRO A 636 -43.38 -5.41 -27.94
CA PRO A 636 -43.22 -6.70 -27.24
C PRO A 636 -42.18 -7.59 -27.93
N GLY A 637 -40.79 -7.45 -27.50
CA GLY A 637 -39.91 -8.65 -27.38
C GLY A 637 -39.21 -8.95 -28.72
N VAL A 638 -38.84 -7.95 -29.66
CA VAL A 638 -38.02 -8.39 -30.82
C VAL A 638 -36.82 -7.46 -30.96
N LEU A 639 -36.84 -6.32 -30.31
CA LEU A 639 -35.68 -5.42 -30.42
C LEU A 639 -35.55 -4.59 -29.14
N TYR A 640 -34.33 -4.85 -28.53
CA TYR A 640 -34.16 -3.92 -27.37
C TYR A 640 -32.72 -3.42 -27.31
N SER A 641 -32.66 -2.14 -26.72
CA SER A 641 -31.31 -1.52 -26.58
C SER A 641 -30.77 -1.73 -25.15
N LYS A 642 -29.56 -2.15 -25.11
CA LYS A 642 -28.90 -2.35 -23.80
C LYS A 642 -27.73 -1.37 -23.66
N PHE A 643 -27.85 -0.71 -22.47
CA PHE A 643 -26.72 0.20 -22.17
C PHE A 643 -25.77 -0.43 -21.13
N SER A 644 -24.52 -0.58 -21.46
CA SER A 644 -23.55 -1.06 -20.46
C SER A 644 -22.36 -0.11 -20.37
N LEU A 645 -21.89 -0.06 -19.08
CA LEU A 645 -20.75 0.84 -18.87
C LEU A 645 -19.43 0.08 -19.04
N GLN A 646 -18.56 0.53 -19.91
CA GLN A 646 -17.19 -0.01 -20.03
C GLN A 646 -16.22 0.75 -19.11
N PRO A 647 -15.46 -0.18 -18.34
CA PRO A 647 -14.57 0.51 -17.39
C PRO A 647 -13.47 1.30 -18.10
N GLY A 648 -13.23 2.49 -17.64
CA GLY A 648 -12.01 3.20 -18.10
C GLY A 648 -10.73 2.51 -17.61
N HIS A 649 -9.72 2.46 -18.47
CA HIS A 649 -8.47 1.88 -17.93
C HIS A 649 -7.27 2.72 -18.37
N VAL A 650 -6.29 2.65 -17.44
CA VAL A 650 -5.06 3.40 -17.74
C VAL A 650 -4.23 2.62 -18.77
N GLU A 651 -3.94 3.35 -19.91
CA GLU A 651 -3.21 2.67 -21.01
C GLU A 651 -1.70 2.76 -20.81
N SER A 652 -1.32 3.88 -20.32
CA SER A 652 0.13 4.01 -20.08
C SER A 652 0.38 5.21 -19.16
N PHE A 653 1.58 5.20 -18.50
CA PHE A 653 1.98 6.34 -17.65
C PHE A 653 3.05 7.16 -18.38
N ASN A 654 2.64 8.40 -18.71
CA ASN A 654 3.76 9.28 -19.12
C ASN A 654 4.46 9.91 -17.91
N SER A 655 5.80 9.81 -17.91
CA SER A 655 6.53 10.32 -16.73
C SER A 655 7.01 11.75 -17.00
N MET A 656 6.73 12.62 -16.00
CA MET A 656 7.27 14.00 -16.06
C MET A 656 7.97 14.35 -14.74
N VAL A 657 9.02 15.30 -14.89
CA VAL A 657 9.69 15.73 -13.64
C VAL A 657 9.17 17.13 -13.27
N LYS A 658 8.52 17.20 -12.10
CA LYS A 658 8.14 18.51 -11.53
C LYS A 658 8.74 18.69 -10.14
N ASP A 659 9.61 19.81 -9.99
CA ASP A 659 10.26 20.13 -8.69
C ASP A 659 11.22 19.01 -8.28
N GLY A 660 11.83 18.32 -9.27
CA GLY A 660 12.88 17.32 -8.92
C GLY A 660 12.28 15.95 -8.62
N LYS A 661 10.94 15.86 -8.77
CA LYS A 661 10.28 14.56 -8.52
C LYS A 661 9.67 14.04 -9.83
N ILE A 662 9.71 12.71 -9.93
CA ILE A 662 9.13 12.09 -11.15
C ILE A 662 7.64 11.86 -10.91
N LEU A 663 6.82 12.63 -11.75
CA LEU A 663 5.36 12.44 -11.66
C LEU A 663 4.86 11.67 -12.89
N PHE A 664 3.73 10.95 -12.58
CA PHE A 664 3.21 10.14 -13.71
C PHE A 664 1.87 10.74 -14.16
N ASN A 665 2.01 11.11 -15.51
CA ASN A 665 0.72 11.51 -16.11
C ASN A 665 0.06 10.32 -16.85
N LYS A 666 -1.20 10.24 -16.66
CA LYS A 666 -1.87 9.01 -17.16
C LYS A 666 -2.52 9.29 -18.51
N ASN A 667 -2.26 8.40 -19.42
CA ASN A 667 -3.15 8.40 -20.61
C ASN A 667 -4.34 7.45 -20.40
N PHE A 668 -5.52 8.13 -20.42
CA PHE A 668 -6.71 7.44 -19.88
C PHE A 668 -7.73 7.23 -21.02
N LYS A 669 -8.13 5.95 -21.15
CA LYS A 669 -9.38 5.79 -21.92
C LYS A 669 -10.60 5.98 -21.01
N LYS A 670 -11.38 7.07 -21.39
CA LYS A 670 -12.51 7.44 -20.48
C LYS A 670 -13.60 6.37 -20.53
N GLU A 671 -14.20 6.34 -19.38
CA GLU A 671 -15.38 5.44 -19.28
C GLU A 671 -16.42 5.82 -20.34
N LYS A 672 -16.95 4.80 -20.99
CA LYS A 672 -17.95 5.12 -22.05
C LYS A 672 -19.16 4.19 -21.91
N VAL A 673 -20.32 4.85 -22.19
CA VAL A 673 -21.56 4.04 -22.17
C VAL A 673 -21.74 3.36 -23.54
N MET A 674 -21.91 2.07 -23.44
CA MET A 674 -22.08 1.35 -24.71
C MET A 674 -23.56 0.98 -24.91
N MET A 675 -23.87 1.34 -26.17
CA MET A 675 -25.27 0.95 -26.47
C MET A 675 -25.29 -0.28 -27.39
N GLU A 676 -25.95 -1.29 -26.99
CA GLU A 676 -26.06 -2.50 -27.82
C GLU A 676 -27.53 -2.69 -28.21
N LEU A 677 -27.59 -2.91 -29.59
CA LEU A 677 -28.97 -3.26 -30.05
C LEU A 677 -29.12 -4.78 -30.14
N VAL A 678 -30.07 -5.35 -29.41
CA VAL A 678 -30.22 -6.81 -29.35
C VAL A 678 -31.58 -7.17 -29.95
N SER A 679 -31.43 -8.07 -30.89
CA SER A 679 -32.70 -8.62 -31.43
C SER A 679 -32.87 -10.09 -31.02
N ASP A 680 -33.94 -10.37 -30.23
CA ASP A 680 -34.20 -11.74 -29.74
C ASP A 680 -35.20 -12.44 -30.66
N PHE A 681 -34.68 -13.56 -31.29
CA PHE A 681 -35.57 -14.24 -32.24
C PHE A 681 -36.26 -15.44 -31.58
N GLY A 682 -36.12 -15.60 -30.33
CA GLY A 682 -36.66 -16.75 -29.55
C GLY A 682 -38.19 -16.84 -29.64
N PRO A 683 -38.94 -15.86 -29.57
CA PRO A 683 -40.41 -15.91 -29.66
C PRO A 683 -40.88 -16.09 -31.11
N LEU A 684 -40.07 -15.81 -32.11
CA LEU A 684 -40.50 -15.89 -33.54
C LEU A 684 -40.09 -17.22 -34.16
N LEU A 685 -39.05 -17.90 -33.66
CA LEU A 685 -38.47 -19.07 -34.37
C LEU A 685 -38.51 -20.29 -33.46
N GLY A 686 -39.33 -20.14 -32.16
CA GLY A 686 -39.46 -21.34 -31.28
C GLY A 686 -38.11 -21.86 -30.80
N VAL A 687 -36.97 -21.06 -31.15
CA VAL A 687 -35.62 -21.43 -30.71
C VAL A 687 -34.95 -20.19 -30.11
N PRO A 688 -34.50 -20.18 -28.72
CA PRO A 688 -33.96 -19.00 -28.01
C PRO A 688 -32.69 -18.47 -28.68
N CYS A 689 -32.86 -17.74 -29.90
CA CYS A 689 -31.64 -17.21 -30.53
C CYS A 689 -31.65 -15.69 -30.52
N ALA A 690 -30.46 -15.03 -30.17
CA ALA A 690 -30.43 -13.56 -30.14
C ALA A 690 -29.22 -13.07 -30.94
N VAL A 691 -29.53 -11.83 -31.71
CA VAL A 691 -28.42 -11.17 -32.42
C VAL A 691 -28.15 -9.80 -31.77
N SER A 692 -26.86 -9.67 -31.43
CA SER A 692 -26.53 -8.35 -30.83
C SER A 692 -25.51 -7.63 -31.71
N ILE A 693 -25.89 -6.30 -31.95
CA ILE A 693 -24.94 -5.50 -32.77
C ILE A 693 -24.50 -4.29 -31.93
N ALA A 694 -23.18 -4.12 -31.82
CA ALA A 694 -22.68 -2.94 -31.08
C ALA A 694 -21.85 -2.04 -32.03
N GLY A 695 -22.10 -0.71 -31.98
CA GLY A 695 -21.64 0.38 -32.88
C GLY A 695 -20.16 0.69 -32.68
N LYS A 696 -19.28 -0.08 -31.64
CA LYS A 696 -17.81 0.12 -31.58
C LYS A 696 -17.18 -1.02 -30.79
N TYR A 697 -15.73 -1.34 -31.14
CA TYR A 697 -14.82 -2.39 -30.63
C TYR A 697 -15.00 -2.61 -29.12
N SER A 698 -15.82 -3.47 -28.77
CA SER A 698 -15.85 -3.73 -27.30
C SER A 698 -15.95 -5.24 -27.06
N ASN A 699 -14.87 -5.79 -26.43
CA ASN A 699 -14.94 -7.03 -25.63
C ASN A 699 -16.00 -6.96 -24.54
N GLY A 700 -17.25 -6.64 -24.77
CA GLY A 700 -18.34 -6.95 -23.82
C GLY A 700 -18.46 -8.46 -23.57
N TYR A 701 -17.43 -9.20 -23.87
CA TYR A 701 -17.57 -10.65 -24.08
C TYR A 701 -17.13 -11.42 -22.83
N ASN A 702 -16.75 -10.84 -21.64
CA ASN A 702 -16.35 -11.79 -20.57
C ASN A 702 -17.38 -11.78 -19.44
N ASN A 703 -18.56 -11.15 -19.62
CA ASN A 703 -19.46 -11.33 -18.44
C ASN A 703 -20.90 -11.56 -18.91
N LEU A 704 -21.10 -11.71 -20.27
CA LEU A 704 -22.54 -11.82 -20.63
C LEU A 704 -22.83 -13.24 -21.13
N TYR A 705 -21.69 -14.26 -21.00
CA TYR A 705 -22.12 -15.58 -21.50
C TYR A 705 -21.44 -16.68 -20.70
N GLN A 706 -21.08 -16.45 -19.41
CA GLN A 706 -20.88 -17.67 -18.59
C GLN A 706 -22.18 -18.02 -17.86
N PHE A 707 -23.18 -18.62 -18.63
CA PHE A 707 -24.36 -19.07 -17.85
C PHE A 707 -24.36 -20.60 -17.79
N ASN A 708 -24.56 -21.08 -16.56
CA ASN A 708 -24.74 -22.49 -16.16
C ASN A 708 -25.82 -23.16 -17.02
N GLY A 709 -25.46 -23.72 -18.38
CA GLY A 709 -26.22 -24.56 -19.34
C GLY A 709 -25.48 -24.60 -20.69
N VAL A 710 -26.22 -25.32 -21.92
CA VAL A 710 -25.58 -25.59 -23.24
C VAL A 710 -25.84 -24.39 -24.17
N SER A 711 -24.77 -23.57 -24.49
CA SER A 711 -24.89 -22.45 -25.44
C SER A 711 -23.95 -22.67 -26.63
N VAL A 712 -24.52 -22.46 -27.98
CA VAL A 712 -23.67 -22.47 -29.19
C VAL A 712 -23.80 -21.10 -29.89
N GLY A 713 -22.58 -20.38 -29.94
CA GLY A 713 -22.73 -19.08 -30.64
C GLY A 713 -21.41 -18.70 -31.33
N ALA A 714 -21.56 -17.84 -32.54
CA ALA A 714 -20.43 -17.32 -33.34
C ALA A 714 -20.41 -15.78 -33.28
N CYS A 715 -19.25 -15.33 -32.87
CA CYS A 715 -19.13 -13.86 -32.78
C CYS A 715 -17.95 -13.38 -33.63
N THR A 716 -18.15 -12.19 -34.30
CA THR A 716 -16.98 -11.60 -35.00
C THR A 716 -16.59 -10.27 -34.33
N ALA A 717 -15.37 -10.37 -33.54
CA ALA A 717 -14.85 -9.08 -33.02
C ALA A 717 -13.41 -8.88 -33.51
N LYS A 718 -13.05 -7.75 -34.26
CA LYS A 718 -11.62 -7.54 -34.61
C LYS A 718 -10.97 -6.55 -33.63
N ASP A 719 -9.85 -7.05 -32.76
CA ASP A 719 -9.07 -6.33 -31.72
C ASP A 719 -8.36 -5.11 -32.33
N SER A 720 -8.55 -3.79 -31.87
CA SER A 720 -7.82 -2.53 -32.11
C SER A 720 -6.31 -2.72 -31.97
N SER A 721 -5.81 -3.96 -31.57
CA SER A 721 -4.32 -4.02 -31.47
C SER A 721 -3.75 -4.88 -32.59
N GLN A 722 -4.55 -5.13 -33.62
CA GLN A 722 -3.91 -5.94 -34.69
C GLN A 722 -3.51 -5.02 -35.85
N ILE A 723 -2.31 -4.62 -35.83
CA ILE A 723 -1.62 -3.99 -36.97
C ILE A 723 -1.58 -4.98 -38.15
N ILE A 724 -2.44 -4.69 -39.14
CA ILE A 724 -2.26 -5.51 -40.37
C ILE A 724 -0.94 -5.14 -41.06
N VAL A 725 -0.05 -6.02 -40.80
CA VAL A 725 1.28 -5.78 -41.41
C VAL A 725 1.31 -6.48 -42.78
N ASN A 726 1.15 -5.68 -43.83
CA ASN A 726 1.12 -6.24 -45.19
C ASN A 726 2.54 -6.42 -45.74
N SER A 727 3.65 -5.73 -44.92
CA SER A 727 5.09 -5.89 -45.17
C SER A 727 5.88 -5.00 -44.20
N ALA A 728 7.27 -5.28 -43.94
CA ALA A 728 8.23 -4.64 -43.00
C ALA A 728 8.22 -3.11 -43.17
N SER A 729 7.40 -2.47 -44.12
CA SER A 729 7.41 -0.99 -44.25
C SER A 729 5.97 -0.49 -44.46
N ASP A 730 4.93 -1.45 -44.34
CA ASP A 730 3.57 -0.93 -44.59
C ASP A 730 2.63 -1.42 -43.48
N ILE A 731 2.47 -0.43 -42.56
CA ILE A 731 1.59 -0.69 -41.40
C ILE A 731 0.33 0.15 -41.56
N SER A 732 -0.78 -0.56 -41.98
CA SER A 732 -2.02 0.24 -42.07
C SER A 732 -2.91 -0.02 -40.85
N THR A 733 -3.49 1.11 -40.32
CA THR A 733 -4.49 1.03 -39.23
C THR A 733 -5.87 0.71 -39.80
N PRO A 734 -6.53 -0.38 -39.36
CA PRO A 734 -7.86 -0.68 -39.92
C PRO A 734 -8.79 0.53 -39.87
N ASP A 735 -9.49 0.95 -41.08
CA ASP A 735 -10.61 1.89 -41.31
C ASP A 735 -11.62 1.86 -40.15
N GLY A 736 -11.73 2.93 -39.26
CA GLY A 736 -12.50 3.49 -38.12
C GLY A 736 -14.00 3.23 -38.27
N ASP A 737 -14.56 2.28 -39.24
CA ASP A 737 -16.02 2.07 -39.19
C ASP A 737 -16.33 0.57 -39.11
N VAL A 738 -15.76 -0.14 -38.14
CA VAL A 738 -16.03 -1.59 -38.27
C VAL A 738 -16.94 -2.02 -37.11
N LYS A 739 -18.15 -2.55 -37.38
CA LYS A 739 -19.26 -3.04 -36.53
C LYS A 739 -18.97 -4.48 -36.06
N SER A 740 -19.04 -4.74 -34.73
CA SER A 740 -18.97 -6.13 -34.22
C SER A 740 -20.38 -6.70 -34.01
N GLY A 741 -20.59 -8.00 -34.69
CA GLY A 741 -21.91 -8.64 -34.60
C GLY A 741 -21.80 -10.07 -34.06
N CYS A 742 -22.70 -10.42 -33.14
CA CYS A 742 -22.65 -11.79 -32.57
C CYS A 742 -24.03 -12.44 -32.69
N PHE A 743 -23.85 -13.78 -33.07
CA PHE A 743 -25.08 -14.60 -33.10
C PHE A 743 -24.98 -15.75 -32.10
N ALA A 744 -25.95 -15.81 -31.16
CA ALA A 744 -25.91 -16.98 -30.25
C ALA A 744 -27.32 -17.53 -30.05
N CYS A 745 -27.42 -18.96 -29.96
CA CYS A 745 -28.71 -19.61 -29.69
C CYS A 745 -28.65 -20.38 -28.36
N ARG A 746 -29.85 -20.22 -27.50
CA ARG A 746 -29.87 -20.65 -26.09
C ARG A 746 -30.94 -21.73 -25.92
N LEU A 747 -30.75 -22.74 -24.82
CA LEU A 747 -31.89 -23.39 -24.13
C LEU A 747 -31.79 -23.17 -22.62
N ASN A 748 -32.29 -21.95 -22.05
CA ASN A 748 -32.34 -21.75 -20.58
C ASN A 748 -33.68 -21.13 -20.18
N PHE A 749 -34.10 -21.29 -18.80
CA PHE A 749 -35.35 -20.81 -18.19
C PHE A 749 -35.66 -19.36 -18.62
N GLU A 750 -34.69 -18.46 -18.95
CA GLU A 750 -34.77 -17.05 -19.39
C GLU A 750 -35.31 -16.96 -20.83
N SER A 751 -35.00 -17.92 -21.66
CA SER A 751 -35.47 -18.00 -23.06
C SER A 751 -36.90 -18.55 -23.12
N VAL A 752 -37.33 -19.36 -22.19
CA VAL A 752 -38.70 -19.90 -22.06
C VAL A 752 -39.61 -18.85 -21.43
N SER A 753 -39.16 -17.96 -20.66
CA SER A 753 -39.94 -16.89 -19.99
C SER A 753 -40.10 -15.69 -20.93
N ASN A 754 -39.13 -15.35 -21.80
CA ASN A 754 -39.24 -14.30 -22.83
C ASN A 754 -40.26 -14.71 -23.91
N THR A 755 -40.41 -15.98 -24.21
CA THR A 755 -41.43 -16.51 -25.13
C THR A 755 -42.83 -16.42 -24.50
N LEU A 756 -42.95 -16.45 -23.12
CA LEU A 756 -44.24 -16.33 -22.40
C LEU A 756 -44.66 -14.87 -22.28
N THR A 757 -43.73 -13.88 -22.26
CA THR A 757 -43.97 -12.42 -22.23
C THR A 757 -44.42 -11.93 -23.60
N TYR A 758 -44.13 -12.69 -24.71
CA TYR A 758 -44.63 -12.42 -26.08
C TYR A 758 -46.13 -12.76 -26.17
N PHE A 759 -46.69 -13.66 -25.33
CA PHE A 759 -48.09 -14.11 -25.52
C PHE A 759 -49.00 -13.42 -24.52
N ASN A 760 -48.32 -12.38 -23.63
CA ASN A 760 -49.15 -11.60 -22.69
C ASN A 760 -48.51 -10.23 -22.45
N TYR A 761 -49.09 -9.10 -23.05
CA TYR A 761 -48.60 -7.70 -23.02
C TYR A 761 -48.63 -7.13 -21.61
N ALA A 762 -49.30 -7.80 -20.62
CA ALA A 762 -49.39 -7.33 -19.22
C ALA A 762 -48.27 -7.95 -18.37
N ILE A 763 -47.58 -9.04 -18.85
CA ILE A 763 -46.61 -9.81 -18.02
C ILE A 763 -45.19 -9.39 -18.41
N GLY A 764 -44.99 -8.72 -19.53
CA GLY A 764 -43.67 -8.32 -20.08
C GLY A 764 -43.03 -7.20 -19.26
N PRO A 765 -43.71 -6.11 -19.00
CA PRO A 765 -43.15 -4.99 -18.21
C PRO A 765 -42.90 -5.41 -16.74
N VAL A 766 -43.78 -6.22 -16.18
CA VAL A 766 -43.61 -6.68 -14.79
C VAL A 766 -42.40 -7.63 -14.71
N TYR A 767 -42.19 -8.41 -15.62
CA TYR A 767 -41.03 -9.34 -15.63
C TYR A 767 -39.71 -8.56 -15.75
N TYR A 768 -39.61 -7.65 -16.70
CA TYR A 768 -38.36 -6.88 -16.88
C TYR A 768 -38.08 -5.99 -15.65
N LEU A 769 -39.23 -5.55 -15.05
CA LEU A 769 -39.05 -4.77 -13.80
C LEU A 769 -38.54 -5.67 -12.67
N VAL A 770 -39.11 -6.87 -12.50
CA VAL A 770 -38.65 -7.80 -11.44
C VAL A 770 -37.21 -8.25 -11.77
N ARG A 771 -36.94 -8.53 -12.93
CA ARG A 771 -35.56 -8.91 -13.36
C ARG A 771 -34.57 -7.76 -13.06
N SER A 772 -34.99 -6.60 -13.41
CA SER A 772 -34.09 -5.45 -13.14
C SER A 772 -33.78 -5.33 -11.65
N VAL A 773 -34.82 -5.59 -10.88
CA VAL A 773 -34.60 -5.50 -9.40
C VAL A 773 -33.71 -6.66 -8.95
N VAL A 774 -34.00 -7.87 -9.54
CA VAL A 774 -33.17 -9.04 -9.13
C VAL A 774 -31.71 -8.79 -9.55
N ARG A 775 -31.42 -8.30 -10.73
CA ARG A 775 -30.04 -8.03 -11.20
C ARG A 775 -29.38 -6.92 -10.38
N LEU A 776 -30.23 -5.95 -10.09
CA LEU A 776 -29.70 -4.89 -9.20
C LEU A 776 -29.27 -5.47 -7.85
N VAL A 777 -30.20 -6.32 -7.32
CA VAL A 777 -29.87 -6.88 -5.98
C VAL A 777 -28.65 -7.80 -6.11
N LYS A 778 -28.61 -8.61 -7.16
CA LYS A 778 -27.43 -9.52 -7.33
C LYS A 778 -26.16 -8.71 -7.60
N GLY A 779 -26.32 -7.61 -8.41
CA GLY A 779 -25.13 -6.78 -8.75
C GLY A 779 -24.60 -6.05 -7.49
N LEU A 780 -25.52 -5.61 -6.64
CA LEU A 780 -25.08 -4.87 -5.43
C LEU A 780 -24.63 -5.86 -4.34
N SER A 781 -24.90 -7.18 -4.62
CA SER A 781 -24.47 -8.16 -3.61
C SER A 781 -23.07 -8.70 -3.93
N ASP A 782 -22.30 -8.09 -4.96
CA ASP A 782 -20.92 -8.52 -5.24
C ASP A 782 -20.02 -8.33 -4.00
N PRO A 783 -19.38 -9.47 -3.59
CA PRO A 783 -18.64 -9.48 -2.32
C PRO A 783 -17.27 -8.79 -2.45
N ASP A 784 -16.79 -8.56 -3.68
CA ASP A 784 -15.41 -8.06 -3.80
C ASP A 784 -15.40 -6.63 -4.35
N ASN A 785 -16.26 -6.26 -5.30
CA ASN A 785 -16.07 -5.03 -6.09
C ASN A 785 -17.11 -3.97 -5.69
N ILE A 786 -17.98 -4.38 -4.71
CA ILE A 786 -18.82 -3.36 -4.04
C ILE A 786 -18.31 -3.17 -2.60
N ALA A 787 -18.11 -1.87 -2.33
CA ALA A 787 -17.43 -1.58 -1.04
C ALA A 787 -18.26 -2.13 0.13
N ARG A 788 -17.54 -2.96 0.95
CA ARG A 788 -18.17 -3.50 2.19
C ARG A 788 -17.24 -3.25 3.39
N ASP A 789 -18.01 -3.00 4.49
CA ASP A 789 -17.17 -2.73 5.68
C ASP A 789 -17.73 -3.51 6.88
N TRP A 790 -16.78 -4.13 7.48
CA TRP A 790 -17.15 -4.83 8.73
C TRP A 790 -16.32 -4.27 9.90
N GLU A 791 -17.03 -4.02 10.95
CA GLU A 791 -16.33 -3.51 12.15
C GLU A 791 -16.64 -4.42 13.36
N ILE A 792 -15.50 -4.89 13.88
CA ILE A 792 -15.69 -5.80 15.04
C ILE A 792 -15.13 -5.11 16.29
N ASP A 793 -16.08 -4.88 17.22
CA ASP A 793 -15.64 -4.36 18.53
C ASP A 793 -15.29 -5.52 19.47
N LEU A 794 -14.04 -5.52 19.90
CA LEU A 794 -13.53 -6.71 20.63
C LEU A 794 -14.19 -6.82 22.01
N ASN A 795 -14.60 -5.63 22.53
CA ASN A 795 -15.28 -5.70 23.85
C ASN A 795 -16.68 -6.34 23.73
N HIS A 796 -17.34 -5.96 22.66
CA HIS A 796 -18.67 -6.59 22.47
C HIS A 796 -18.54 -8.08 22.16
N LEU A 797 -17.61 -8.40 21.38
CA LEU A 797 -17.37 -9.82 21.08
C LEU A 797 -16.99 -10.60 22.33
N LYS A 798 -16.13 -9.98 23.11
CA LYS A 798 -15.74 -10.60 24.41
C LYS A 798 -16.95 -10.87 25.29
N ASN A 799 -17.81 -9.85 25.42
CA ASN A 799 -18.97 -10.01 26.32
C ASN A 799 -19.93 -11.07 25.79
N THR A 800 -20.13 -11.09 24.49
CA THR A 800 -21.01 -12.12 23.91
C THR A 800 -20.45 -13.52 24.17
N TYR A 801 -19.20 -13.70 24.00
CA TYR A 801 -18.56 -15.02 24.22
C TYR A 801 -18.61 -15.40 25.70
N ARG A 802 -18.44 -14.41 26.59
CA ARG A 802 -18.52 -14.71 28.03
C ARG A 802 -19.92 -15.18 28.42
N ARG A 803 -20.83 -14.53 27.64
CA ARG A 803 -22.23 -14.86 28.02
C ARG A 803 -22.62 -16.23 27.44
N PHE A 804 -22.26 -16.58 26.29
CA PHE A 804 -22.85 -17.78 25.67
C PHE A 804 -21.80 -18.89 25.57
N GLY A 805 -20.54 -18.58 25.75
CA GLY A 805 -19.47 -19.61 25.59
C GLY A 805 -19.16 -19.85 24.11
N TYR A 806 -19.93 -19.44 23.16
CA TYR A 806 -19.73 -19.47 21.70
C TYR A 806 -20.45 -18.27 21.08
N ILE A 807 -20.21 -18.09 19.69
CA ILE A 807 -20.90 -16.96 19.02
C ILE A 807 -22.13 -17.52 18.29
N PRO A 808 -23.39 -17.10 18.79
CA PRO A 808 -24.61 -17.56 18.12
C PRO A 808 -24.71 -17.00 16.69
N LYS A 809 -25.37 -17.80 15.82
CA LYS A 809 -25.49 -17.36 14.39
C LYS A 809 -26.31 -16.06 14.31
N SER A 810 -27.28 -15.94 15.22
CA SER A 810 -28.15 -14.74 15.17
C SER A 810 -27.37 -13.47 15.53
N CYS A 811 -26.08 -13.62 16.09
CA CYS A 811 -25.34 -12.44 16.60
C CYS A 811 -24.28 -12.02 15.58
N VAL A 812 -24.09 -12.82 14.54
CA VAL A 812 -22.97 -12.58 13.60
C VAL A 812 -23.19 -11.23 12.91
N LYS A 813 -24.41 -10.96 12.48
CA LYS A 813 -24.66 -9.70 11.75
C LYS A 813 -24.44 -8.48 12.66
N LYS A 814 -24.93 -8.56 13.89
CA LYS A 814 -24.77 -7.41 14.82
C LYS A 814 -23.30 -7.22 15.20
N LEU A 815 -22.61 -8.28 15.42
CA LEU A 815 -21.21 -8.16 15.87
C LEU A 815 -20.32 -7.66 14.73
N THR A 816 -20.65 -8.05 13.52
CA THR A 816 -19.83 -7.58 12.38
C THR A 816 -20.13 -6.10 12.10
N LYS A 817 -21.15 -5.56 12.75
CA LYS A 817 -21.44 -4.11 12.61
C LYS A 817 -20.96 -3.34 13.84
N GLY A 818 -20.20 -4.13 14.69
CA GLY A 818 -19.62 -3.45 15.87
C GLY A 818 -20.65 -3.26 16.98
N LYS A 819 -21.76 -3.95 16.81
CA LYS A 819 -22.81 -3.79 17.85
C LYS A 819 -22.80 -4.97 18.83
N ALA A 820 -23.32 -4.61 20.10
CA ALA A 820 -23.33 -5.67 21.13
C ALA A 820 -24.45 -6.68 20.83
N CYS A 821 -24.18 -7.94 21.07
CA CYS A 821 -25.19 -9.00 20.87
C CYS A 821 -25.32 -9.83 22.15
N LEU A 822 -26.37 -9.30 22.98
CA LEU A 822 -26.61 -10.02 24.25
C LEU A 822 -28.08 -10.42 24.33
N GLY A 823 -28.51 -11.40 25.05
CA GLY A 823 -29.79 -12.08 25.30
C GLY A 823 -30.99 -11.21 24.94
N SER A 824 -30.99 -9.71 25.05
CA SER A 824 -32.08 -8.80 24.63
C SER A 824 -31.54 -7.37 24.52
N SER A 825 -32.31 -6.38 23.78
CA SER A 825 -31.89 -4.96 23.61
C SER A 825 -31.78 -4.25 24.97
N ARG A 826 -32.57 -4.57 25.91
CA ARG A 826 -32.55 -3.93 27.26
C ARG A 826 -31.38 -4.46 28.09
N GLU A 827 -31.15 -5.76 27.94
CA GLU A 827 -29.96 -6.29 28.63
C GLU A 827 -28.69 -5.62 28.09
N GLU A 828 -28.67 -5.39 26.88
CA GLU A 828 -27.50 -4.73 26.27
C GLU A 828 -27.35 -3.29 26.81
N LYS A 829 -28.42 -2.62 26.84
CA LYS A 829 -28.39 -1.23 27.35
C LYS A 829 -27.99 -1.21 28.84
N ALA A 830 -28.53 -2.17 29.52
CA ALA A 830 -28.20 -2.22 30.97
C ALA A 830 -26.70 -2.49 31.17
N VAL A 831 -26.16 -3.40 30.41
CA VAL A 831 -24.70 -3.71 30.54
C VAL A 831 -23.89 -2.51 30.06
N SER A 832 -24.31 -1.89 28.98
CA SER A 832 -23.58 -0.71 28.46
C SER A 832 -23.57 0.43 29.50
N ILE A 833 -24.65 0.67 30.15
CA ILE A 833 -24.74 1.74 31.18
C ILE A 833 -23.81 1.43 32.35
N LEU A 834 -23.88 0.18 32.73
CA LEU A 834 -23.03 -0.18 33.89
C LEU A 834 -21.55 -0.09 33.53
N ASN A 835 -21.19 -0.47 32.37
CA ASN A 835 -19.75 -0.49 31.99
C ASN A 835 -19.28 0.91 31.59
N SER A 836 -20.20 1.80 31.03
CA SER A 836 -19.77 3.14 30.59
C SER A 836 -19.67 4.09 31.78
N LYS A 837 -20.40 3.83 32.85
CA LYS A 837 -20.47 4.83 33.94
C LYS A 837 -19.65 4.36 35.15
N TYR A 838 -19.51 2.98 35.12
CA TYR A 838 -18.86 2.49 36.35
C TYR A 838 -17.79 1.46 36.00
N ASN A 839 -16.75 1.36 36.83
CA ASN A 839 -15.73 0.30 36.66
C ASN A 839 -16.18 -1.02 37.28
N VAL A 840 -17.13 -1.71 36.57
CA VAL A 840 -17.71 -2.92 37.20
C VAL A 840 -17.51 -4.10 36.25
N THR A 841 -17.31 -5.33 36.97
CA THR A 841 -17.20 -6.57 36.19
C THR A 841 -18.43 -7.45 36.46
N ILE A 842 -19.11 -7.74 35.31
CA ILE A 842 -20.39 -8.47 35.49
C ILE A 842 -20.10 -9.98 35.53
N LEU A 843 -20.62 -10.70 36.59
CA LEU A 843 -20.35 -12.16 36.77
C LEU A 843 -21.59 -12.96 36.36
N ALA A 844 -22.74 -12.42 36.50
CA ALA A 844 -23.97 -13.15 36.17
C ALA A 844 -25.13 -12.17 36.06
N GLU A 845 -26.14 -12.66 35.33
CA GLU A 845 -27.32 -11.79 35.21
C GLU A 845 -28.60 -12.63 35.39
N SER A 846 -29.56 -11.85 35.91
CA SER A 846 -30.89 -12.49 36.02
C SER A 846 -31.97 -11.49 35.57
N LYS A 847 -32.81 -12.11 34.73
CA LYS A 847 -33.94 -11.24 34.31
C LYS A 847 -35.08 -11.34 35.32
N THR A 848 -35.58 -10.09 35.76
CA THR A 848 -36.77 -10.14 36.65
C THR A 848 -37.98 -9.61 35.89
N VAL A 849 -39.20 -10.06 36.26
CA VAL A 849 -40.50 -9.75 35.65
C VAL A 849 -40.56 -8.26 35.25
N PHE A 850 -40.68 -7.95 33.89
CA PHE A 850 -41.07 -6.67 33.28
C PHE A 850 -39.82 -5.83 32.97
N GLY A 851 -38.65 -6.39 32.34
CA GLY A 851 -37.63 -5.51 31.72
C GLY A 851 -36.61 -5.02 32.76
N ASN A 852 -36.59 -5.55 34.07
CA ASN A 852 -35.57 -5.24 35.12
C ASN A 852 -34.48 -6.32 35.13
N TYR A 853 -33.24 -5.69 35.10
CA TYR A 853 -32.12 -6.66 35.08
C TYR A 853 -31.33 -6.55 36.40
N ARG A 854 -31.08 -7.79 36.92
CA ARG A 854 -30.18 -7.83 38.11
C ARG A 854 -28.83 -8.44 37.72
N PHE A 855 -27.78 -7.63 38.14
CA PHE A 855 -26.43 -8.13 37.77
C PHE A 855 -25.61 -8.43 39.04
N LYS A 856 -25.09 -9.70 39.00
CA LYS A 856 -24.02 -9.93 40.02
C LYS A 856 -22.66 -9.43 39.50
N ILE A 857 -22.15 -8.43 40.35
CA ILE A 857 -20.85 -7.89 39.87
C ILE A 857 -19.77 -8.22 40.91
N ARG A 858 -18.55 -8.28 40.44
CA ARG A 858 -17.43 -8.65 41.34
C ARG A 858 -17.24 -7.61 42.43
N GLU A 859 -17.45 -6.44 42.13
CA GLU A 859 -17.08 -5.31 43.01
C GLU A 859 -18.15 -5.11 44.08
N CYS A 860 -19.23 -5.91 43.97
CA CYS A 860 -20.30 -5.77 44.96
C CYS A 860 -20.84 -7.16 45.32
N HIS A 861 -20.97 -7.37 46.72
CA HIS A 861 -21.43 -8.69 47.21
C HIS A 861 -22.94 -8.87 46.98
N LYS A 862 -23.63 -7.65 46.78
CA LYS A 862 -25.08 -7.76 46.48
C LYS A 862 -25.34 -7.38 45.01
N PRO A 863 -26.44 -8.01 44.39
CA PRO A 863 -26.71 -7.74 42.97
C PRO A 863 -27.13 -6.29 42.73
N VAL A 864 -26.58 -5.79 41.62
CA VAL A 864 -26.97 -4.44 41.19
C VAL A 864 -28.13 -4.54 40.19
N SER A 865 -29.17 -3.62 40.43
CA SER A 865 -30.36 -3.73 39.55
C SER A 865 -30.46 -2.49 38.66
N VAL A 866 -30.67 -2.82 37.41
CA VAL A 866 -30.96 -1.71 36.47
C VAL A 866 -32.42 -1.82 36.03
N ASN A 867 -33.14 -0.69 36.39
CA ASN A 867 -34.58 -0.74 36.10
C ASN A 867 -34.91 0.27 34.99
N PHE A 868 -35.61 -0.32 34.03
CA PHE A 868 -35.95 0.61 32.92
C PHE A 868 -37.41 1.06 33.08
N ARG A 869 -37.64 2.46 33.30
CA ARG A 869 -39.01 3.00 33.40
C ARG A 869 -39.60 3.20 32.00
N ASN A 870 -38.80 3.50 30.89
CA ASN A 870 -39.06 3.56 29.44
C ASN A 870 -37.74 3.43 28.68
N GLU A 871 -37.82 3.41 27.26
CA GLU A 871 -36.63 3.13 26.44
C GLU A 871 -35.51 4.13 26.71
N ASP A 872 -35.75 5.30 27.47
CA ASP A 872 -34.68 6.32 27.59
C ASP A 872 -34.47 6.67 29.07
N SER A 873 -35.24 6.08 30.02
CA SER A 873 -35.07 6.42 31.45
C SER A 873 -34.85 5.15 32.27
N PHE A 874 -33.66 5.27 33.08
CA PHE A 874 -33.32 4.05 33.84
C PHE A 874 -32.86 4.43 35.24
N GLU A 875 -33.05 3.53 36.15
CA GLU A 875 -32.56 3.72 37.53
C GLU A 875 -31.68 2.54 37.95
N ILE A 876 -30.44 3.03 38.51
CA ILE A 876 -29.54 1.95 38.98
C ILE A 876 -29.65 1.85 40.51
N LYS A 877 -30.09 0.69 40.95
CA LYS A 877 -30.13 0.46 42.41
C LYS A 877 -28.99 -0.47 42.85
N SER A 878 -28.12 0.20 43.64
CA SER A 878 -27.01 -0.66 44.12
C SER A 878 -26.80 -0.42 45.62
N ASP A 879 -26.60 -1.50 46.34
CA ASP A 879 -26.36 -1.39 47.80
C ASP A 879 -24.86 -1.22 48.08
N CYS A 880 -24.13 -1.08 46.92
CA CYS A 880 -22.68 -0.87 47.09
C CYS A 880 -22.29 0.45 46.41
N LYS A 881 -21.20 1.10 47.05
CA LYS A 881 -20.67 2.30 46.36
C LYS A 881 -19.84 1.89 45.13
N LEU A 882 -20.44 2.22 43.94
CA LEU A 882 -19.73 1.84 42.70
C LEU A 882 -18.78 2.97 42.27
N GLU A 883 -17.56 2.59 42.00
CA GLU A 883 -16.56 3.58 41.57
C GLU A 883 -16.87 4.09 40.14
N LYS A 884 -16.99 5.43 40.02
CA LYS A 884 -17.36 6.02 38.71
C LYS A 884 -16.12 6.17 37.83
N LYS A 885 -16.22 5.91 36.56
CA LYS A 885 -15.13 6.10 35.60
C LYS A 885 -14.94 7.59 35.29
#